data_AF-A0A2V7JI36-F1
#
_entry.id   AF-A0A2V7JI36-F1
#
_cell.length_a   1.000
_cell.length_b   1.000
_cell.length_c   1.000
_cell.angle_alpha   90.00
_cell.angle_beta   90.00
_cell.angle_gamma   90.00
#
_symmetry.space_group_name_H-M   'P 1'
#
loop_
_entity.id
_entity.type
_entity.pdbx_description
1 polymer ?
#
loop_
_entity_poly.entity_id
_entity_poly.type
_entity_poly.pdbx_seq_one_letter_code
_entity_poly.pdbx_strand_id
1 'polypeptide(L)'
;LRMLGANGREYVFRSVDKDPTLALPPELRATFVRDLIQDQISSGHPGAPLVVAPLLDAARILHAEPRVFVLPDDRRLAGFECARPGMLGMIEERPTVGPDNDPTLVGAVDLASTKKLFEHLERDPRNRVDSRPYLAARLMDVLIGDWDRHQDQWRWARFDSAGLRLWRPIPRDRDQAFARLDGVLVWLTGFYWPQLIGFGDDYPSIWRLTFTGSVPDRRLLQDLEKPVWDSVAQTMQARVTDSVIDAAVRRLPPEYFRKNGAALAHALRRRRDHLPQITNRYYALLAQVVEVHGTDQADLAEVERLAGGRVSVRLSPRAGGAPFYQRTFDRRETDEIRVYLHGGDDRAVVRGADGSGPLVLVIGGGGDDELVDSARAGRTRFYDDRGKDRFVTGHGTAVDRAHYVEPPVDTSTLGLPRDWGSRWMPLTWAGYTPDLGLFVGVGADGTGYDFRRLPYNSHLRVRAGYATAAQTGRAEFTGEFRGLVPPVVVTLRMRASGIDVLRFYGFGNETVDTGSSDFYKVKQQQYVVAPALQFSLSRSTNLSVGPLFKFAHTKLESGTLIDTLRPYGVKDLAQVGAAAAVHVDTRDLPTAATRGIAIGLGGSFYPKALGLTSALGEGHAEVASYLTLHVPLQPTLAVRVAGKKVWSTLPVPFEEAAYIGGATTVRGFVEHRFVGDAAVYGNVELRLSLTRFFILLPGELGVFGLGDAGRVYVSGETSDRWHAAAGGGVWMSFLSRANTLSVAAVLGVEGTRVYVKTGFAF
;
A
#
# COMPACT_ATOMS: atom_id res chain seq x y z
N LEU A 1 -12.03 20.78 -23.96
CA LEU A 1 -11.72 21.78 -25.00
C LEU A 1 -11.33 23.11 -24.34
N ARG A 2 -10.26 23.79 -24.78
CA ARG A 2 -9.89 25.15 -24.30
C ARG A 2 -10.25 26.17 -25.36
N MET A 3 -10.77 27.32 -24.95
CA MET A 3 -11.27 28.37 -25.84
C MET A 3 -10.75 29.72 -25.37
N LEU A 4 -10.39 30.59 -26.31
CA LEU A 4 -10.07 31.99 -26.04
C LEU A 4 -11.28 32.84 -26.43
N GLY A 5 -11.85 33.56 -25.47
CA GLY A 5 -12.94 34.49 -25.71
C GLY A 5 -12.46 35.76 -26.42
N ALA A 6 -13.37 36.45 -27.10
CA ALA A 6 -13.09 37.75 -27.72
C ALA A 6 -12.68 38.83 -26.69
N ASN A 7 -12.99 38.60 -25.41
CA ASN A 7 -12.56 39.40 -24.26
C ASN A 7 -11.12 39.09 -23.79
N GLY A 8 -10.38 38.23 -24.50
CA GLY A 8 -9.03 37.81 -24.13
C GLY A 8 -8.96 36.81 -22.97
N ARG A 9 -10.10 36.36 -22.44
CA ARG A 9 -10.16 35.40 -21.33
C ARG A 9 -10.19 33.97 -21.83
N GLU A 10 -9.51 33.08 -21.13
CA GLU A 10 -9.58 31.65 -21.41
C GLU A 10 -10.78 30.99 -20.74
N TYR A 11 -11.42 30.08 -21.47
CA TYR A 11 -12.51 29.24 -21.01
C TYR A 11 -12.17 27.79 -21.25
N VAL A 12 -12.69 26.91 -20.41
CA VAL A 12 -12.62 25.46 -20.64
C VAL A 12 -14.02 24.89 -20.72
N PHE A 13 -14.26 24.13 -21.78
CA PHE A 13 -15.43 23.27 -21.91
C PHE A 13 -15.07 21.85 -21.46
N ARG A 14 -15.84 21.32 -20.52
CA ARG A 14 -15.75 19.95 -20.01
C ARG A 14 -17.05 19.23 -20.30
N SER A 15 -17.00 18.07 -20.95
CA SER A 15 -18.20 17.26 -21.16
C SER A 15 -18.78 16.77 -19.83
N VAL A 16 -20.10 16.61 -19.77
CA VAL A 16 -20.78 15.89 -18.68
C VAL A 16 -20.52 14.39 -18.83
N ASP A 17 -20.69 13.87 -20.04
CA ASP A 17 -20.35 12.49 -20.40
C ASP A 17 -18.84 12.41 -20.68
N LYS A 18 -18.08 11.86 -19.73
CA LYS A 18 -16.61 11.78 -19.81
C LYS A 18 -16.22 10.60 -20.69
N ASP A 19 -15.12 10.72 -21.42
CA ASP A 19 -14.53 9.59 -22.16
C ASP A 19 -13.33 9.03 -21.36
N PRO A 20 -13.44 7.83 -20.77
CA PRO A 20 -12.38 7.23 -19.98
C PRO A 20 -11.32 6.55 -20.85
N THR A 21 -11.50 6.49 -22.18
CA THR A 21 -10.66 5.70 -23.09
C THR A 21 -9.18 6.06 -22.95
N LEU A 22 -8.85 7.34 -22.80
CA LEU A 22 -7.44 7.77 -22.65
C LEU A 22 -6.84 7.45 -21.27
N ALA A 23 -7.68 7.31 -20.23
CA ALA A 23 -7.25 6.90 -18.90
C ALA A 23 -6.98 5.38 -18.81
N LEU A 24 -7.46 4.61 -19.79
CA LEU A 24 -7.26 3.17 -19.86
C LEU A 24 -5.93 2.83 -20.57
N PRO A 25 -5.17 1.84 -20.06
CA PRO A 25 -4.11 1.16 -20.80
C PRO A 25 -4.56 0.80 -22.24
N PRO A 26 -3.69 0.92 -23.26
CA PRO A 26 -4.05 0.66 -24.66
C PRO A 26 -4.79 -0.68 -24.87
N GLU A 27 -4.44 -1.70 -24.09
CA GLU A 27 -5.02 -3.04 -24.12
C GLU A 27 -6.49 -3.09 -23.65
N LEU A 28 -6.92 -2.12 -22.84
CA LEU A 28 -8.27 -2.02 -22.28
C LEU A 28 -9.22 -1.14 -23.10
N ARG A 29 -8.69 -0.32 -24.01
CA ARG A 29 -9.47 0.71 -24.72
C ARG A 29 -10.54 0.16 -25.66
N ALA A 30 -10.27 -0.98 -26.30
CA ALA A 30 -11.17 -1.60 -27.30
C ALA A 30 -12.07 -2.69 -26.70
N THR A 31 -12.43 -2.58 -25.43
CA THR A 31 -12.96 -3.70 -24.65
C THR A 31 -14.18 -3.31 -23.82
N PHE A 32 -15.00 -4.27 -23.35
CA PHE A 32 -16.16 -3.91 -22.51
C PHE A 32 -15.72 -3.29 -21.16
N VAL A 33 -14.45 -3.38 -20.75
CA VAL A 33 -13.95 -2.62 -19.58
C VAL A 33 -14.07 -1.13 -19.83
N ARG A 34 -13.87 -0.65 -21.08
CA ARG A 34 -14.19 0.73 -21.44
C ARG A 34 -15.65 1.03 -21.14
N ASP A 35 -16.57 0.16 -21.55
CA ASP A 35 -18.00 0.36 -21.35
C ASP A 35 -18.40 0.27 -19.87
N LEU A 36 -17.75 -0.61 -19.10
CA LEU A 36 -17.93 -0.69 -17.65
C LEU A 36 -17.44 0.58 -16.95
N ILE A 37 -16.28 1.10 -17.33
CA ILE A 37 -15.73 2.34 -16.77
C ILE A 37 -16.55 3.55 -17.24
N GLN A 38 -17.05 3.53 -18.48
CA GLN A 38 -18.03 4.50 -18.98
C GLN A 38 -19.29 4.49 -18.12
N ASP A 39 -19.82 3.31 -17.81
CA ASP A 39 -20.97 3.16 -16.92
C ASP A 39 -20.65 3.69 -15.51
N GLN A 40 -19.42 3.47 -15.00
CA GLN A 40 -19.00 4.04 -13.72
C GLN A 40 -18.95 5.58 -13.71
N ILE A 41 -18.84 6.26 -14.86
CA ILE A 41 -18.95 7.73 -14.92
C ILE A 41 -20.35 8.19 -14.48
N SER A 42 -21.37 7.34 -14.63
CA SER A 42 -22.73 7.62 -14.12
C SER A 42 -22.82 7.68 -12.59
N SER A 43 -21.78 7.24 -11.86
CA SER A 43 -21.69 7.43 -10.41
C SER A 43 -21.45 8.90 -10.02
N GLY A 44 -20.86 9.70 -10.91
CA GLY A 44 -20.66 11.13 -10.72
C GLY A 44 -21.96 11.91 -10.90
N HIS A 45 -22.12 13.03 -10.18
CA HIS A 45 -23.32 13.84 -10.31
C HIS A 45 -23.17 14.89 -11.42
N PRO A 46 -23.92 14.80 -12.55
CA PRO A 46 -23.68 15.61 -13.74
C PRO A 46 -23.88 17.11 -13.55
N GLY A 47 -24.67 17.51 -12.54
CA GLY A 47 -24.89 18.91 -12.17
C GLY A 47 -24.06 19.42 -10.98
N ALA A 48 -23.10 18.65 -10.46
CA ALA A 48 -22.43 18.99 -9.20
C ALA A 48 -21.77 20.37 -9.20
N PRO A 49 -20.99 20.77 -10.22
CA PRO A 49 -20.34 22.10 -10.22
C PRO A 49 -21.33 23.26 -10.09
N LEU A 50 -22.55 23.14 -10.65
CA LEU A 50 -23.61 24.18 -10.58
C LEU A 50 -24.13 24.38 -9.16
N VAL A 51 -24.22 23.30 -8.39
CA VAL A 51 -24.65 23.33 -6.99
C VAL A 51 -23.51 23.82 -6.10
N VAL A 52 -22.27 23.44 -6.40
CA VAL A 52 -21.11 23.78 -5.57
C VAL A 52 -20.76 25.28 -5.66
N ALA A 53 -20.88 25.91 -6.82
CA ALA A 53 -20.55 27.33 -7.02
C ALA A 53 -21.24 28.29 -6.00
N PRO A 54 -22.58 28.30 -5.85
CA PRO A 54 -23.23 29.17 -4.86
C PRO A 54 -22.88 28.83 -3.40
N LEU A 55 -22.49 27.58 -3.11
CA LEU A 55 -21.98 27.22 -1.77
C LEU A 55 -20.60 27.84 -1.53
N LEU A 56 -19.73 27.85 -2.55
CA LEU A 56 -18.42 28.51 -2.50
C LEU A 56 -18.56 30.04 -2.36
N ASP A 57 -19.51 30.65 -3.07
CA ASP A 57 -19.87 32.08 -2.92
C ASP A 57 -20.24 32.39 -1.47
N ALA A 58 -21.17 31.61 -0.89
CA ALA A 58 -21.61 31.79 0.49
C ALA A 58 -20.43 31.67 1.47
N ALA A 59 -19.50 30.76 1.22
CA ALA A 59 -18.28 30.59 2.01
C ALA A 59 -17.19 31.65 1.73
N ARG A 60 -17.35 32.49 0.69
CA ARG A 60 -16.36 33.45 0.20
C ARG A 60 -15.06 32.80 -0.30
N ILE A 61 -15.18 31.67 -0.99
CA ILE A 61 -14.07 30.95 -1.59
C ILE A 61 -13.98 31.34 -3.08
N LEU A 62 -12.79 31.76 -3.53
CA LEU A 62 -12.53 32.11 -4.92
C LEU A 62 -12.78 30.89 -5.82
N HIS A 63 -13.59 31.04 -6.86
CA HIS A 63 -13.86 29.97 -7.81
C HIS A 63 -14.32 30.55 -9.16
N ALA A 64 -14.34 29.70 -10.19
CA ALA A 64 -14.96 30.03 -11.46
C ALA A 64 -16.41 29.55 -11.46
N GLU A 65 -17.33 30.37 -11.97
CA GLU A 65 -18.75 30.02 -12.09
C GLU A 65 -18.97 29.14 -13.34
N PRO A 66 -19.41 27.88 -13.19
CA PRO A 66 -19.70 27.01 -14.31
C PRO A 66 -21.08 27.30 -14.91
N ARG A 67 -21.19 27.22 -16.23
CA ARG A 67 -22.47 27.31 -16.94
C ARG A 67 -22.68 26.09 -17.81
N VAL A 68 -23.88 25.52 -17.75
CA VAL A 68 -24.27 24.43 -18.66
C VAL A 68 -24.35 24.96 -20.08
N PHE A 69 -23.79 24.20 -21.01
CA PHE A 69 -23.78 24.55 -22.42
C PHE A 69 -23.90 23.29 -23.28
N VAL A 70 -24.56 23.43 -24.42
CA VAL A 70 -24.57 22.41 -25.48
C VAL A 70 -23.66 22.92 -26.59
N LEU A 71 -22.68 22.13 -27.00
CA LEU A 71 -21.78 22.54 -28.07
C LEU A 71 -22.58 22.77 -29.37
N PRO A 72 -22.45 23.95 -30.00
CA PRO A 72 -23.12 24.23 -31.25
C PRO A 72 -22.48 23.43 -32.39
N ASP A 73 -23.22 23.27 -33.48
CA ASP A 73 -22.63 22.84 -34.73
C ASP A 73 -21.88 24.00 -35.38
N ASP A 74 -20.55 24.03 -35.22
CA ASP A 74 -19.69 25.12 -35.67
C ASP A 74 -18.42 24.58 -36.35
N ARG A 75 -18.09 25.11 -37.53
CA ARG A 75 -16.91 24.69 -38.31
C ARG A 75 -15.59 24.87 -37.55
N ARG A 76 -15.51 25.79 -36.56
CA ARG A 76 -14.33 25.98 -35.72
C ARG A 76 -14.04 24.80 -34.79
N LEU A 77 -15.03 23.92 -34.58
CA LEU A 77 -14.86 22.68 -33.83
C LEU A 77 -14.36 21.53 -34.72
N ALA A 78 -14.29 21.72 -36.05
CA ALA A 78 -13.76 20.71 -36.96
C ALA A 78 -12.29 20.41 -36.62
N GLY A 79 -11.97 19.12 -36.46
CA GLY A 79 -10.64 18.63 -36.08
C GLY A 79 -10.46 18.31 -34.59
N PHE A 80 -11.43 18.65 -33.72
CA PHE A 80 -11.43 18.22 -32.32
C PHE A 80 -12.31 16.98 -32.15
N GLU A 81 -11.70 15.78 -32.19
CA GLU A 81 -12.43 14.51 -32.01
C GLU A 81 -13.20 14.43 -30.67
N CYS A 82 -12.68 15.12 -29.64
CA CYS A 82 -13.29 15.19 -28.31
C CYS A 82 -14.39 16.27 -28.15
N ALA A 83 -14.72 17.01 -29.21
CA ALA A 83 -15.71 18.09 -29.18
C ALA A 83 -16.73 17.95 -30.34
N ARG A 84 -17.83 17.24 -30.07
CA ARG A 84 -18.88 16.97 -31.07
C ARG A 84 -20.08 17.93 -30.91
N PRO A 85 -20.69 18.40 -32.01
CA PRO A 85 -21.95 19.15 -31.95
C PRO A 85 -23.02 18.41 -31.16
N GLY A 86 -23.83 19.14 -30.38
CA GLY A 86 -24.87 18.57 -29.52
C GLY A 86 -24.37 17.99 -28.19
N MET A 87 -23.06 17.99 -27.93
CA MET A 87 -22.51 17.47 -26.67
C MET A 87 -22.83 18.41 -25.49
N LEU A 88 -23.41 17.85 -24.43
CA LEU A 88 -23.66 18.55 -23.17
C LEU A 88 -22.36 18.65 -22.34
N GLY A 89 -22.08 19.85 -21.85
CA GLY A 89 -20.96 20.09 -20.96
C GLY A 89 -21.12 21.36 -20.14
N MET A 90 -20.05 21.73 -19.46
CA MET A 90 -19.95 22.97 -18.70
C MET A 90 -18.82 23.82 -19.23
N ILE A 91 -19.07 25.12 -19.30
CA ILE A 91 -18.07 26.15 -19.58
C ILE A 91 -17.77 26.87 -18.27
N GLU A 92 -16.49 26.92 -17.91
CA GLU A 92 -15.99 27.71 -16.79
C GLU A 92 -14.86 28.62 -17.28
N GLU A 93 -14.77 29.83 -16.73
CA GLU A 93 -13.62 30.70 -16.94
C GLU A 93 -12.39 30.04 -16.31
N ARG A 94 -11.28 30.02 -17.04
CA ARG A 94 -10.01 29.50 -16.55
C ARG A 94 -9.14 30.70 -16.17
N PRO A 95 -8.81 30.90 -14.88
CA PRO A 95 -7.84 31.91 -14.50
C PRO A 95 -6.51 31.64 -15.20
N THR A 96 -6.08 32.58 -16.03
CA THR A 96 -4.79 32.59 -16.72
C THR A 96 -4.08 33.91 -16.54
N VAL A 97 -2.80 33.89 -16.87
CA VAL A 97 -1.97 35.09 -17.04
C VAL A 97 -2.16 35.54 -18.50
N GLY A 98 -2.58 36.79 -18.69
CA GLY A 98 -2.83 37.37 -20.01
C GLY A 98 -1.55 37.61 -20.81
N PRO A 99 -1.66 38.07 -22.07
CA PRO A 99 -0.52 38.34 -22.95
C PRO A 99 0.48 39.36 -22.38
N ASP A 100 -0.02 40.34 -21.62
CA ASP A 100 0.78 41.39 -20.95
C ASP A 100 1.33 40.95 -19.58
N ASN A 101 1.25 39.65 -19.28
CA ASN A 101 1.66 39.05 -18.01
C ASN A 101 0.79 39.41 -16.79
N ASP A 102 -0.39 39.98 -17.02
CA ASP A 102 -1.37 40.33 -15.97
C ASP A 102 -2.36 39.19 -15.68
N PRO A 103 -2.65 38.86 -14.41
CA PRO A 103 -3.69 37.89 -14.08
C PRO A 103 -5.09 38.35 -14.48
N THR A 104 -5.86 37.42 -15.04
CA THR A 104 -7.28 37.61 -15.37
C THR A 104 -8.20 37.78 -14.15
N LEU A 105 -7.74 37.36 -12.97
CA LEU A 105 -8.45 37.53 -11.70
C LEU A 105 -8.20 38.93 -11.12
N VAL A 106 -9.27 39.72 -10.95
CA VAL A 106 -9.19 41.09 -10.43
C VAL A 106 -8.46 41.14 -9.08
N GLY A 107 -7.41 41.95 -9.04
CA GLY A 107 -6.59 42.18 -7.84
C GLY A 107 -5.51 41.13 -7.57
N ALA A 108 -5.43 40.06 -8.36
CA ALA A 108 -4.34 39.11 -8.27
C ALA A 108 -3.10 39.63 -9.02
N VAL A 109 -1.92 39.37 -8.46
CA VAL A 109 -0.62 39.78 -9.02
C VAL A 109 0.10 38.61 -9.71
N ASP A 110 -0.28 37.37 -9.40
CA ASP A 110 0.25 36.16 -10.07
C ASP A 110 -0.70 34.96 -9.91
N LEU A 111 -0.53 33.93 -10.74
CA LEU A 111 -1.22 32.65 -10.69
C LEU A 111 -0.24 31.47 -10.74
N ALA A 112 -0.35 30.56 -9.78
CA ALA A 112 0.51 29.38 -9.67
C ALA A 112 -0.28 28.05 -9.70
N SER A 113 0.38 27.00 -10.20
CA SER A 113 0.01 25.61 -9.87
C SER A 113 0.52 25.28 -8.47
N THR A 114 0.00 24.20 -7.87
CA THR A 114 0.46 23.76 -6.53
C THR A 114 1.96 23.46 -6.48
N LYS A 115 2.53 22.88 -7.56
CA LYS A 115 3.97 22.69 -7.68
C LYS A 115 4.74 24.02 -7.59
N LYS A 116 4.36 25.00 -8.42
CA LYS A 116 4.99 26.33 -8.40
C LYS A 116 4.79 27.05 -7.06
N LEU A 117 3.63 26.86 -6.41
CA LEU A 117 3.40 27.39 -5.09
C LEU A 117 4.44 26.85 -4.09
N PHE A 118 4.67 25.53 -4.05
CA PHE A 118 5.67 24.96 -3.14
C PHE A 118 7.07 25.53 -3.41
N GLU A 119 7.46 25.66 -4.68
CA GLU A 119 8.72 26.31 -5.08
C GLU A 119 8.79 27.77 -4.58
N HIS A 120 7.68 28.53 -4.65
CA HIS A 120 7.64 29.90 -4.12
C HIS A 120 7.74 29.97 -2.59
N LEU A 121 7.10 29.02 -1.89
CA LEU A 121 7.11 28.95 -0.42
C LEU A 121 8.49 28.57 0.11
N GLU A 122 9.21 27.66 -0.57
CA GLU A 122 10.58 27.26 -0.24
C GLU A 122 11.56 28.40 -0.58
N ARG A 123 11.39 29.11 -1.69
CA ARG A 123 12.39 30.08 -2.13
C ARG A 123 12.48 31.37 -1.30
N ASP A 124 11.37 31.88 -0.78
CA ASP A 124 11.33 33.21 -0.14
C ASP A 124 10.32 33.25 1.01
N PRO A 125 10.75 33.64 2.23
CA PRO A 125 9.90 33.63 3.41
C PRO A 125 8.74 34.63 3.36
N ARG A 126 8.71 35.55 2.40
CA ARG A 126 7.59 36.47 2.17
C ARG A 126 6.41 35.80 1.47
N ASN A 127 6.62 34.67 0.79
CA ASN A 127 5.52 33.90 0.20
C ASN A 127 4.83 33.07 1.28
N ARG A 128 3.53 33.31 1.49
CA ARG A 128 2.73 32.56 2.46
C ARG A 128 1.39 32.17 1.89
N VAL A 129 0.89 31.01 2.27
CA VAL A 129 -0.49 30.62 1.96
C VAL A 129 -1.43 31.27 2.96
N ASP A 130 -2.56 31.75 2.46
CA ASP A 130 -3.69 32.12 3.30
C ASP A 130 -4.41 30.84 3.73
N SER A 131 -3.94 30.22 4.82
CA SER A 131 -4.36 28.88 5.23
C SER A 131 -5.84 28.82 5.65
N ARG A 132 -6.44 29.93 6.09
CA ARG A 132 -7.86 29.98 6.50
C ARG A 132 -8.81 29.78 5.31
N PRO A 133 -8.70 30.54 4.19
CA PRO A 133 -9.41 30.23 2.95
C PRO A 133 -9.13 28.82 2.41
N TYR A 134 -7.90 28.31 2.55
CA TYR A 134 -7.58 26.94 2.15
C TYR A 134 -8.34 25.93 2.99
N LEU A 135 -8.33 26.07 4.32
CA LEU A 135 -9.13 25.23 5.21
C LEU A 135 -10.62 25.30 4.85
N ALA A 136 -11.17 26.51 4.61
CA ALA A 136 -12.55 26.67 4.21
C ALA A 136 -12.85 25.90 2.91
N ALA A 137 -11.97 25.97 1.91
CA ALA A 137 -12.12 25.18 0.67
C ALA A 137 -12.08 23.68 0.92
N ARG A 138 -11.17 23.19 1.78
CA ARG A 138 -11.09 21.77 2.14
C ARG A 138 -12.31 21.28 2.92
N LEU A 139 -12.84 22.09 3.83
CA LEU A 139 -14.09 21.78 4.53
C LEU A 139 -15.31 21.78 3.59
N MET A 140 -15.30 22.62 2.54
CA MET A 140 -16.31 22.51 1.46
C MET A 140 -16.18 21.17 0.73
N ASP A 141 -14.96 20.76 0.37
CA ASP A 141 -14.72 19.48 -0.31
C ASP A 141 -15.24 18.31 0.55
N VAL A 142 -14.99 18.35 1.86
CA VAL A 142 -15.52 17.39 2.83
C VAL A 142 -17.05 17.44 2.85
N LEU A 143 -17.66 18.63 2.94
CA LEU A 143 -19.11 18.82 2.96
C LEU A 143 -19.79 18.23 1.72
N ILE A 144 -19.21 18.38 0.54
CA ILE A 144 -19.80 17.88 -0.73
C ILE A 144 -19.36 16.45 -1.08
N GLY A 145 -18.47 15.85 -0.29
CA GLY A 145 -17.95 14.50 -0.50
C GLY A 145 -17.03 14.36 -1.72
N ASP A 146 -16.31 15.42 -2.08
CA ASP A 146 -15.36 15.42 -3.19
C ASP A 146 -14.04 14.79 -2.72
N TRP A 147 -13.85 13.52 -3.07
CA TRP A 147 -12.76 12.66 -2.57
C TRP A 147 -11.48 12.73 -3.43
N ASP A 148 -11.54 13.31 -4.63
CA ASP A 148 -10.44 13.28 -5.61
C ASP A 148 -9.61 14.56 -5.61
N ARG A 149 -9.33 15.14 -4.44
CA ARG A 149 -8.76 16.50 -4.35
C ARG A 149 -7.23 16.55 -4.52
N HIS A 150 -6.73 16.11 -5.68
CA HIS A 150 -5.30 16.12 -6.01
C HIS A 150 -4.77 17.51 -6.38
N GLN A 151 -3.45 17.67 -6.42
CA GLN A 151 -2.75 18.94 -6.57
C GLN A 151 -3.07 19.73 -7.85
N ASP A 152 -3.49 19.06 -8.92
CA ASP A 152 -3.83 19.72 -10.19
C ASP A 152 -5.21 20.37 -10.17
N GLN A 153 -6.05 20.02 -9.19
CA GLN A 153 -7.37 20.62 -9.00
C GLN A 153 -7.30 21.98 -8.27
N TRP A 154 -6.10 22.49 -8.03
CA TRP A 154 -5.89 23.79 -7.40
C TRP A 154 -5.18 24.76 -8.34
N ARG A 155 -5.61 26.01 -8.28
CA ARG A 155 -4.80 27.17 -8.68
C ARG A 155 -4.66 28.10 -7.50
N TRP A 156 -3.62 28.92 -7.53
CA TRP A 156 -3.28 29.81 -6.42
C TRP A 156 -3.10 31.21 -6.95
N ALA A 157 -3.84 32.16 -6.40
CA ALA A 157 -3.72 33.57 -6.75
C ALA A 157 -2.93 34.32 -5.69
N ARG A 158 -1.92 35.07 -6.12
CA ARG A 158 -1.11 35.91 -5.24
C ARG A 158 -1.74 37.28 -5.06
N PHE A 159 -1.80 37.73 -3.81
CA PHE A 159 -2.16 39.08 -3.41
C PHE A 159 -1.05 39.64 -2.53
N ASP A 160 -0.51 40.78 -2.90
CA ASP A 160 0.56 41.41 -2.13
C ASP A 160 -0.07 42.33 -1.06
N SER A 161 0.28 42.12 0.21
CA SER A 161 -0.27 42.88 1.34
C SER A 161 0.75 42.99 2.47
N ALA A 162 0.99 44.21 2.95
CA ALA A 162 1.88 44.49 4.09
C ALA A 162 3.28 43.83 3.99
N GLY A 163 3.86 43.81 2.78
CA GLY A 163 5.17 43.21 2.52
C GLY A 163 5.19 41.68 2.38
N LEU A 164 4.03 41.02 2.56
CA LEU A 164 3.84 39.59 2.33
C LEU A 164 3.17 39.34 0.97
N ARG A 165 3.51 38.20 0.36
CA ARG A 165 2.91 37.67 -0.87
C ARG A 165 1.97 36.54 -0.48
N LEU A 166 0.69 36.86 -0.30
CA LEU A 166 -0.32 35.93 0.19
C LEU A 166 -0.97 35.15 -0.96
N TRP A 167 -0.86 33.83 -0.92
CA TRP A 167 -1.42 32.93 -1.91
C TRP A 167 -2.76 32.38 -1.45
N ARG A 168 -3.81 32.64 -2.23
CA ARG A 168 -5.18 32.17 -1.97
C ARG A 168 -5.58 31.05 -2.92
N PRO A 169 -6.31 30.04 -2.43
CA PRO A 169 -6.72 28.90 -3.23
C PRO A 169 -7.87 29.25 -4.18
N ILE A 170 -7.84 28.63 -5.35
CA ILE A 170 -8.91 28.59 -6.33
C ILE A 170 -9.14 27.10 -6.63
N PRO A 171 -10.05 26.42 -5.93
CA PRO A 171 -10.42 25.06 -6.26
C PRO A 171 -11.05 25.02 -7.64
N ARG A 172 -10.68 24.00 -8.40
CA ARG A 172 -11.22 23.66 -9.71
C ARG A 172 -11.70 22.22 -9.67
N ASP A 173 -12.38 21.82 -10.73
CA ASP A 173 -12.70 20.43 -11.02
C ASP A 173 -13.53 19.75 -9.92
N ARG A 174 -14.86 19.79 -10.06
CA ARG A 174 -15.82 19.28 -9.06
C ARG A 174 -16.55 18.03 -9.55
N ASP A 175 -15.89 17.26 -10.42
CA ASP A 175 -16.50 16.12 -11.11
C ASP A 175 -16.85 14.96 -10.15
N GLN A 176 -16.17 14.85 -8.99
CA GLN A 176 -16.44 13.82 -7.98
C GLN A 176 -17.32 14.29 -6.80
N ALA A 177 -17.76 15.55 -6.81
CA ALA A 177 -18.70 16.03 -5.81
C ALA A 177 -20.05 15.31 -5.94
N PHE A 178 -20.62 14.89 -4.81
CA PHE A 178 -21.86 14.12 -4.72
C PHE A 178 -21.83 12.74 -5.42
N ALA A 179 -20.65 12.20 -5.72
CA ALA A 179 -20.52 10.90 -6.38
C ALA A 179 -21.14 9.78 -5.52
N ARG A 180 -21.99 8.95 -6.13
CA ARG A 180 -22.67 7.83 -5.46
C ARG A 180 -22.00 6.51 -5.81
N LEU A 181 -21.22 6.01 -4.85
CA LEU A 181 -20.49 4.76 -4.95
C LEU A 181 -21.09 3.77 -3.93
N ASP A 182 -22.11 3.04 -4.37
CA ASP A 182 -22.90 2.09 -3.56
C ASP A 182 -22.64 0.62 -3.98
N GLY A 183 -22.96 -0.33 -3.10
CA GLY A 183 -22.93 -1.77 -3.40
C GLY A 183 -21.75 -2.53 -2.80
N VAL A 184 -21.92 -3.87 -2.67
CA VAL A 184 -20.96 -4.75 -1.96
C VAL A 184 -19.59 -4.78 -2.65
N LEU A 185 -19.56 -4.80 -3.98
CA LEU A 185 -18.30 -4.79 -4.74
C LEU A 185 -17.53 -3.49 -4.52
N VAL A 186 -18.20 -2.34 -4.61
CA VAL A 186 -17.61 -1.03 -4.35
C VAL A 186 -17.09 -0.94 -2.92
N TRP A 187 -17.88 -1.40 -1.95
CA TRP A 187 -17.48 -1.48 -0.54
C TRP A 187 -16.21 -2.32 -0.34
N LEU A 188 -16.11 -3.50 -0.96
CA LEU A 188 -14.92 -4.35 -0.93
C LEU A 188 -13.71 -3.68 -1.60
N THR A 189 -13.91 -3.05 -2.77
CA THR A 189 -12.82 -2.35 -3.47
C THR A 189 -12.28 -1.17 -2.67
N GLY A 190 -13.11 -0.54 -1.83
CA GLY A 190 -12.72 0.57 -0.96
C GLY A 190 -11.63 0.25 0.07
N PHE A 191 -11.41 -1.03 0.41
CA PHE A 191 -10.28 -1.44 1.26
C PHE A 191 -8.95 -1.41 0.52
N TYR A 192 -8.97 -1.74 -0.78
CA TYR A 192 -7.79 -1.76 -1.63
C TYR A 192 -7.50 -0.37 -2.23
N TRP A 193 -8.57 0.39 -2.53
CA TRP A 193 -8.55 1.72 -3.13
C TRP A 193 -9.26 2.70 -2.18
N PRO A 194 -8.53 3.29 -1.21
CA PRO A 194 -9.12 4.08 -0.13
C PRO A 194 -10.06 5.19 -0.60
N GLN A 195 -9.76 5.80 -1.75
CA GLN A 195 -10.49 6.94 -2.31
C GLN A 195 -11.89 6.59 -2.85
N LEU A 196 -12.22 5.31 -3.08
CA LEU A 196 -13.55 4.90 -3.56
C LEU A 196 -14.60 4.98 -2.44
N ILE A 197 -15.13 6.18 -2.21
CA ILE A 197 -16.15 6.46 -1.20
C ILE A 197 -17.35 7.20 -1.81
N GLY A 198 -18.55 6.82 -1.39
CA GLY A 198 -19.78 7.47 -1.81
C GLY A 198 -20.13 8.69 -0.96
N PHE A 199 -20.82 9.65 -1.58
CA PHE A 199 -21.55 10.72 -0.92
C PHE A 199 -22.86 10.19 -0.35
N GLY A 200 -23.16 10.61 0.87
CA GLY A 200 -24.41 10.31 1.56
C GLY A 200 -24.61 11.21 2.77
N ASP A 201 -25.65 10.93 3.54
CA ASP A 201 -26.04 11.68 4.73
C ASP A 201 -24.93 11.77 5.78
N ASP A 202 -24.12 10.72 5.93
CA ASP A 202 -23.03 10.61 6.90
C ASP A 202 -21.66 10.82 6.23
N TYR A 203 -20.70 11.29 7.04
CA TYR A 203 -19.30 11.36 6.61
C TYR A 203 -18.66 9.97 6.63
N PRO A 204 -18.00 9.53 5.55
CA PRO A 204 -17.16 8.34 5.58
C PRO A 204 -15.89 8.59 6.42
N SER A 205 -14.98 7.62 6.45
CA SER A 205 -13.67 7.80 7.08
C SER A 205 -12.98 9.05 6.53
N ILE A 206 -12.63 10.00 7.41
CA ILE A 206 -11.98 11.25 7.00
C ILE A 206 -10.64 10.99 6.30
N TRP A 207 -9.89 10.00 6.76
CA TRP A 207 -8.64 9.57 6.13
C TRP A 207 -8.84 9.15 4.67
N ARG A 208 -9.94 8.45 4.36
CA ARG A 208 -10.28 8.03 3.00
C ARG A 208 -10.69 9.23 2.14
N LEU A 209 -11.52 10.12 2.69
CA LEU A 209 -12.04 11.30 1.99
C LEU A 209 -10.97 12.33 1.66
N THR A 210 -9.94 12.45 2.49
CA THR A 210 -8.83 13.38 2.27
C THR A 210 -7.56 12.68 1.80
N PHE A 211 -7.63 11.40 1.42
CA PHE A 211 -6.48 10.58 1.04
C PHE A 211 -5.69 11.23 -0.11
N THR A 212 -6.39 11.61 -1.17
CA THR A 212 -5.79 12.20 -2.39
C THR A 212 -5.21 13.60 -2.14
N GLY A 213 -5.77 14.35 -1.19
CA GLY A 213 -5.32 15.70 -0.83
C GLY A 213 -4.24 15.74 0.25
N SER A 214 -3.72 14.59 0.70
CA SER A 214 -2.90 14.54 1.92
C SER A 214 -1.63 15.37 1.84
N VAL A 215 -0.99 15.45 0.66
CA VAL A 215 0.26 16.22 0.48
C VAL A 215 0.05 17.72 0.70
N PRO A 216 -0.82 18.42 -0.04
CA PRO A 216 -1.06 19.85 0.20
C PRO A 216 -1.69 20.11 1.58
N ASP A 217 -2.55 19.22 2.08
CA ASP A 217 -3.16 19.40 3.40
C ASP A 217 -2.11 19.36 4.52
N ARG A 218 -1.18 18.40 4.46
CA ARG A 218 -0.09 18.27 5.42
C ARG A 218 0.91 19.41 5.33
N ARG A 219 1.01 20.09 4.18
CA ARG A 219 1.97 21.18 3.98
C ARG A 219 1.41 22.57 4.24
N LEU A 220 0.11 22.78 3.98
CA LEU A 220 -0.50 24.11 3.94
C LEU A 220 -1.46 24.42 5.09
N LEU A 221 -1.77 23.45 5.96
CA LEU A 221 -2.68 23.66 7.11
C LEU A 221 -1.97 23.62 8.47
N GLN A 222 -0.65 23.43 8.50
CA GLN A 222 0.10 23.18 9.74
C GLN A 222 0.36 24.42 10.58
N ASP A 223 0.10 25.62 10.07
CA ASP A 223 0.12 26.85 10.83
C ASP A 223 -1.16 27.07 11.66
N LEU A 224 -2.25 26.35 11.35
CA LEU A 224 -3.54 26.54 11.99
C LEU A 224 -3.71 25.68 13.25
N GLU A 225 -3.93 26.35 14.39
CA GLU A 225 -4.29 25.71 15.66
C GLU A 225 -5.78 25.34 15.72
N LYS A 226 -6.13 24.39 16.59
CA LYS A 226 -7.49 23.87 16.77
C LYS A 226 -8.59 24.95 16.89
N PRO A 227 -8.43 26.05 17.64
CA PRO A 227 -9.47 27.09 17.72
C PRO A 227 -9.77 27.76 16.37
N VAL A 228 -8.77 27.84 15.47
CA VAL A 228 -8.99 28.37 14.12
C VAL A 228 -9.80 27.39 13.28
N TRP A 229 -9.53 26.09 13.40
CA TRP A 229 -10.33 25.05 12.75
C TRP A 229 -11.80 25.09 13.18
N ASP A 230 -12.04 25.22 14.49
CA ASP A 230 -13.38 25.35 15.05
C ASP A 230 -14.09 26.60 14.53
N SER A 231 -13.39 27.74 14.52
CA SER A 231 -13.93 29.00 14.01
C SER A 231 -14.29 28.92 12.53
N VAL A 232 -13.44 28.32 11.69
CA VAL A 232 -13.70 28.17 10.24
C VAL A 232 -14.88 27.23 10.00
N ALA A 233 -14.96 26.10 10.71
CA ALA A 233 -16.09 25.18 10.59
C ALA A 233 -17.42 25.80 11.02
N GLN A 234 -17.44 26.51 12.16
CA GLN A 234 -18.64 27.22 12.62
C GLN A 234 -19.05 28.33 11.66
N THR A 235 -18.07 29.08 11.13
CA THR A 235 -18.33 30.13 10.13
C THR A 235 -18.92 29.54 8.85
N MET A 236 -18.39 28.42 8.37
CA MET A 236 -18.94 27.73 7.20
C MET A 236 -20.35 27.20 7.47
N GLN A 237 -20.57 26.56 8.62
CA GLN A 237 -21.89 26.08 9.04
C GLN A 237 -22.93 27.22 9.07
N ALA A 238 -22.56 28.39 9.60
CA ALA A 238 -23.45 29.54 9.67
C ALA A 238 -23.72 30.20 8.31
N ARG A 239 -22.75 30.18 7.38
CA ARG A 239 -22.88 30.79 6.05
C ARG A 239 -23.66 29.92 5.07
N VAL A 240 -23.58 28.59 5.20
CA VAL A 240 -24.28 27.63 4.34
C VAL A 240 -25.68 27.34 4.94
N THR A 241 -26.54 28.35 4.96
CA THR A 241 -27.90 28.21 5.51
C THR A 241 -28.77 27.26 4.68
N ASP A 242 -29.93 26.87 5.22
CA ASP A 242 -30.92 26.09 4.46
C ASP A 242 -31.33 26.78 3.16
N SER A 243 -31.53 28.11 3.20
CA SER A 243 -31.86 28.89 2.01
C SER A 243 -30.75 28.90 0.96
N VAL A 244 -29.48 28.95 1.39
CA VAL A 244 -28.32 28.83 0.49
C VAL A 244 -28.27 27.44 -0.15
N ILE A 245 -28.47 26.38 0.63
CA ILE A 245 -28.52 25.00 0.12
C ILE A 245 -29.67 24.82 -0.88
N ASP A 246 -30.88 25.29 -0.54
CA ASP A 246 -32.03 25.17 -1.43
C ASP A 246 -31.84 25.96 -2.73
N ALA A 247 -31.30 27.18 -2.65
CA ALA A 247 -30.98 27.98 -3.82
C ALA A 247 -29.89 27.32 -4.68
N ALA A 248 -28.87 26.73 -4.05
CA ALA A 248 -27.80 26.00 -4.71
C ALA A 248 -28.33 24.79 -5.48
N VAL A 249 -29.13 23.95 -4.83
CA VAL A 249 -29.71 22.76 -5.46
C VAL A 249 -30.70 23.13 -6.57
N ARG A 250 -31.42 24.26 -6.44
CA ARG A 250 -32.30 24.78 -7.50
C ARG A 250 -31.57 25.28 -8.75
N ARG A 251 -30.24 25.41 -8.75
CA ARG A 251 -29.46 25.66 -9.98
C ARG A 251 -29.41 24.44 -10.91
N LEU A 252 -29.80 23.27 -10.43
CA LEU A 252 -29.92 22.08 -11.28
C LEU A 252 -31.00 22.25 -12.35
N PRO A 253 -30.79 21.70 -13.56
CA PRO A 253 -31.87 21.55 -14.54
C PRO A 253 -33.10 20.86 -13.91
N PRO A 254 -34.33 21.23 -14.30
CA PRO A 254 -35.56 20.68 -13.72
C PRO A 254 -35.61 19.14 -13.72
N GLU A 255 -35.07 18.51 -14.76
CA GLU A 255 -35.00 17.08 -14.93
C GLU A 255 -34.12 16.42 -13.86
N TYR A 256 -33.01 17.05 -13.50
CA TYR A 256 -32.07 16.58 -12.49
C TYR A 256 -32.66 16.82 -11.10
N PHE A 257 -33.17 18.03 -10.86
CA PHE A 257 -33.78 18.42 -9.59
C PHE A 257 -34.92 17.46 -9.20
N ARG A 258 -35.80 17.11 -10.14
CA ARG A 258 -36.90 16.17 -9.90
C ARG A 258 -36.43 14.77 -9.51
N LYS A 259 -35.25 14.33 -9.97
CA LYS A 259 -34.72 12.99 -9.70
C LYS A 259 -34.08 12.88 -8.31
N ASN A 260 -33.30 13.87 -7.88
CA ASN A 260 -32.54 13.75 -6.63
C ASN A 260 -32.36 15.07 -5.83
N GLY A 261 -32.95 16.18 -6.26
CA GLY A 261 -32.73 17.50 -5.62
C GLY A 261 -33.12 17.51 -4.14
N ALA A 262 -34.27 16.95 -3.78
CA ALA A 262 -34.71 16.89 -2.39
C ALA A 262 -33.75 16.07 -1.50
N ALA A 263 -33.28 14.92 -2.00
CA ALA A 263 -32.33 14.07 -1.28
C ALA A 263 -30.96 14.75 -1.14
N LEU A 264 -30.48 15.43 -2.19
CA LEU A 264 -29.23 16.18 -2.17
C LEU A 264 -29.27 17.34 -1.15
N ALA A 265 -30.36 18.11 -1.13
CA ALA A 265 -30.55 19.18 -0.15
C ALA A 265 -30.59 18.65 1.28
N HIS A 266 -31.28 17.53 1.52
CA HIS A 266 -31.30 16.85 2.83
C HIS A 266 -29.90 16.43 3.28
N ALA A 267 -29.16 15.73 2.42
CA ALA A 267 -27.80 15.27 2.73
C ALA A 267 -26.87 16.45 3.03
N LEU A 268 -26.92 17.52 2.23
CA LEU A 268 -26.13 18.74 2.46
C LEU A 268 -26.42 19.40 3.82
N ARG A 269 -27.70 19.53 4.20
CA ARG A 269 -28.09 20.07 5.52
C ARG A 269 -27.54 19.21 6.64
N ARG A 270 -27.80 17.90 6.59
CA ARG A 270 -27.36 16.97 7.63
C ARG A 270 -25.84 16.95 7.77
N ARG A 271 -25.09 16.96 6.66
CA ARG A 271 -23.62 17.03 6.66
C ARG A 271 -23.12 18.34 7.24
N ARG A 272 -23.69 19.49 6.81
CA ARG A 272 -23.36 20.80 7.39
C ARG A 272 -23.58 20.83 8.90
N ASP A 273 -24.67 20.23 9.40
CA ASP A 273 -24.96 20.18 10.83
C ASP A 273 -23.91 19.35 11.60
N HIS A 274 -23.31 18.36 10.93
CA HIS A 274 -22.22 17.52 11.45
C HIS A 274 -20.80 18.00 11.06
N LEU A 275 -20.69 19.17 10.41
CA LEU A 275 -19.41 19.68 9.91
C LEU A 275 -18.37 19.91 11.02
N PRO A 276 -18.71 20.47 12.20
CA PRO A 276 -17.76 20.61 13.30
C PRO A 276 -17.17 19.27 13.77
N GLN A 277 -17.99 18.21 13.84
CA GLN A 277 -17.57 16.89 14.30
C GLN A 277 -16.57 16.25 13.33
N ILE A 278 -16.82 16.34 12.02
CA ILE A 278 -15.87 15.81 11.03
C ILE A 278 -14.60 16.67 10.94
N THR A 279 -14.71 17.99 11.14
CA THR A 279 -13.57 18.92 11.23
C THR A 279 -12.61 18.52 12.35
N ASN A 280 -13.14 18.13 13.53
CA ASN A 280 -12.31 17.65 14.64
C ASN A 280 -11.50 16.41 14.28
N ARG A 281 -12.13 15.46 13.57
CA ARG A 281 -11.44 14.24 13.10
C ARG A 281 -10.39 14.56 12.05
N TYR A 282 -10.66 15.52 11.18
CA TYR A 282 -9.72 15.96 10.15
C TYR A 282 -8.50 16.66 10.75
N TYR A 283 -8.71 17.57 11.70
CA TYR A 283 -7.63 18.20 12.46
C TYR A 283 -6.76 17.14 13.16
N ALA A 284 -7.37 16.20 13.89
CA ALA A 284 -6.63 15.16 14.61
C ALA A 284 -5.76 14.30 13.67
N LEU A 285 -6.24 14.02 12.45
CA LEU A 285 -5.47 13.30 11.43
C LEU A 285 -4.19 14.06 11.01
N LEU A 286 -4.28 15.39 10.85
CA LEU A 286 -3.14 16.21 10.42
C LEU A 286 -2.22 16.63 11.58
N ALA A 287 -2.75 16.77 12.78
CA ALA A 287 -2.02 17.26 13.95
C ALA A 287 -1.12 16.20 14.61
N GLN A 288 -1.32 14.91 14.30
CA GLN A 288 -0.57 13.82 14.93
C GLN A 288 0.93 13.84 14.59
N VAL A 289 1.26 13.99 13.30
CA VAL A 289 2.64 14.10 12.80
C VAL A 289 2.68 15.31 11.90
N VAL A 290 3.33 16.39 12.36
CA VAL A 290 3.31 17.69 11.70
C VAL A 290 4.63 17.97 10.99
N GLU A 291 4.53 18.63 9.85
CA GLU A 291 5.67 19.06 9.03
C GLU A 291 5.70 20.59 9.01
N VAL A 292 6.82 21.15 9.42
CA VAL A 292 7.09 22.59 9.45
C VAL A 292 8.26 22.85 8.52
N HIS A 293 8.06 23.70 7.52
CA HIS A 293 9.05 23.96 6.49
C HIS A 293 9.61 25.39 6.61
N GLY A 294 10.93 25.49 6.61
CA GLY A 294 11.70 26.69 6.34
C GLY A 294 11.79 26.97 4.84
N THR A 295 12.89 27.59 4.44
CA THR A 295 13.15 28.12 3.09
C THR A 295 14.54 27.72 2.59
N ASP A 296 14.81 27.88 1.29
CA ASP A 296 16.16 27.75 0.72
C ASP A 296 17.09 28.93 1.10
N GLN A 297 16.65 29.81 2.01
CA GLN A 297 17.46 30.89 2.58
C GLN A 297 17.82 30.55 4.02
N ALA A 298 18.87 31.18 4.53
CA ALA A 298 19.29 31.00 5.92
C ALA A 298 18.17 31.39 6.91
N ASP A 299 17.65 30.39 7.61
CA ASP A 299 16.56 30.45 8.58
C ASP A 299 17.05 30.17 10.01
N LEU A 300 16.31 30.73 10.97
CA LEU A 300 16.44 30.49 12.39
C LEU A 300 15.18 29.77 12.90
N ALA A 301 15.37 28.53 13.36
CA ALA A 301 14.36 27.72 14.01
C ALA A 301 14.53 27.75 15.53
N GLU A 302 13.60 28.38 16.24
CA GLU A 302 13.54 28.36 17.69
C GLU A 302 12.49 27.34 18.16
N VAL A 303 12.92 26.30 18.87
CA VAL A 303 12.06 25.27 19.45
C VAL A 303 12.12 25.34 20.97
N GLU A 304 11.00 25.69 21.60
CA GLU A 304 10.92 25.86 23.05
C GLU A 304 9.98 24.83 23.68
N ARG A 305 10.53 24.00 24.57
CA ARG A 305 9.77 23.04 25.37
C ARG A 305 9.16 23.74 26.59
N LEU A 306 7.85 23.90 26.55
CA LEU A 306 7.02 24.56 27.54
C LEU A 306 6.41 23.55 28.51
N ALA A 307 6.01 24.03 29.68
CA ALA A 307 5.36 23.21 30.69
C ALA A 307 4.03 22.61 30.20
N GLY A 308 3.76 21.37 30.62
CA GLY A 308 2.53 20.63 30.34
C GLY A 308 2.58 19.85 29.04
N GLY A 309 3.78 19.48 28.56
CA GLY A 309 3.94 18.72 27.31
C GLY A 309 3.70 19.55 26.05
N ARG A 310 3.96 20.87 26.12
CA ARG A 310 3.79 21.78 24.98
C ARG A 310 5.14 22.13 24.35
N VAL A 311 5.16 22.32 23.04
CA VAL A 311 6.36 22.73 22.29
C VAL A 311 5.99 23.88 21.36
N SER A 312 6.64 25.03 21.53
CA SER A 312 6.51 26.17 20.62
C SER A 312 7.59 26.07 19.55
N VAL A 313 7.21 26.18 18.29
CA VAL A 313 8.12 26.27 17.15
C VAL A 313 7.95 27.62 16.48
N ARG A 314 9.05 28.32 16.24
CA ARG A 314 9.10 29.58 15.51
C ARG A 314 10.16 29.51 14.42
N LEU A 315 9.81 29.94 13.21
CA LEU A 315 10.76 30.14 12.11
C LEU A 315 10.84 31.62 11.72
N SER A 316 12.05 32.10 11.50
CA SER A 316 12.35 33.48 11.12
C SER A 316 13.59 33.54 10.23
N PRO A 317 13.80 34.59 9.42
CA PRO A 317 15.04 34.74 8.65
C PRO A 317 16.23 34.90 9.59
N ARG A 318 17.34 34.17 9.36
CA ARG A 318 18.54 34.20 10.20
C ARG A 318 19.19 35.58 10.26
N ALA A 319 19.11 36.35 9.16
CA ALA A 319 19.61 37.72 9.07
C ALA A 319 18.83 38.74 9.92
N GLY A 320 17.73 38.31 10.56
CA GLY A 320 16.83 39.17 11.32
C GLY A 320 15.57 39.53 10.52
N GLY A 321 14.44 39.60 11.21
CA GLY A 321 13.14 39.87 10.60
C GLY A 321 11.99 39.35 11.47
N ALA A 322 10.75 39.62 11.06
CA ALA A 322 9.58 39.07 11.72
C ALA A 322 9.50 37.54 11.48
N PRO A 323 9.06 36.75 12.48
CA PRO A 323 8.82 35.33 12.27
C PRO A 323 7.72 35.14 11.24
N PHE A 324 7.94 34.17 10.36
CA PHE A 324 7.03 33.87 9.27
C PHE A 324 6.19 32.61 9.54
N TYR A 325 6.56 31.86 10.58
CA TYR A 325 5.81 30.73 11.12
C TYR A 325 5.95 30.73 12.63
N GLN A 326 4.84 30.50 13.33
CA GLN A 326 4.83 30.27 14.77
C GLN A 326 3.62 29.43 15.15
N ARG A 327 3.83 28.33 15.89
CA ARG A 327 2.75 27.50 16.44
C ARG A 327 3.19 26.82 17.73
N THR A 328 2.24 26.64 18.65
CA THR A 328 2.45 25.78 19.83
C THR A 328 1.72 24.45 19.64
N PHE A 329 2.43 23.35 19.86
CA PHE A 329 1.91 21.99 19.78
C PHE A 329 1.75 21.39 21.17
N ASP A 330 0.72 20.58 21.37
CA ASP A 330 0.46 19.87 22.63
C ASP A 330 0.62 18.35 22.43
N ARG A 331 1.31 17.67 23.36
CA ARG A 331 1.54 16.23 23.32
C ARG A 331 0.26 15.39 23.20
N ARG A 332 -0.88 15.91 23.66
CA ARG A 332 -2.18 15.22 23.59
C ARG A 332 -2.72 15.10 22.16
N GLU A 333 -2.27 15.95 21.26
CA GLU A 333 -2.69 15.98 19.85
C GLU A 333 -1.54 15.67 18.87
N THR A 334 -0.29 15.95 19.26
CA THR A 334 0.89 15.79 18.41
C THR A 334 1.87 14.80 19.03
N ASP A 335 2.23 13.77 18.26
CA ASP A 335 3.24 12.78 18.63
C ASP A 335 4.64 13.22 18.18
N GLU A 336 4.73 13.86 17.00
CA GLU A 336 5.98 14.17 16.32
C GLU A 336 5.90 15.50 15.53
N ILE A 337 6.95 16.31 15.66
CA ILE A 337 7.15 17.58 14.95
C ILE A 337 8.41 17.44 14.09
N ARG A 338 8.27 17.62 12.78
CA ARG A 338 9.36 17.59 11.81
C ARG A 338 9.63 19.00 11.30
N VAL A 339 10.82 19.52 11.56
CA VAL A 339 11.26 20.84 11.09
C VAL A 339 12.25 20.64 9.96
N TYR A 340 11.88 21.01 8.74
CA TYR A 340 12.72 20.97 7.55
C TYR A 340 13.32 22.35 7.31
N LEU A 341 14.63 22.49 7.37
CA LEU A 341 15.31 23.78 7.17
C LEU A 341 15.68 24.01 5.69
N HIS A 342 15.98 22.94 4.95
CA HIS A 342 16.22 22.91 3.50
C HIS A 342 17.63 23.33 3.08
N GLY A 343 17.78 24.37 2.25
CA GLY A 343 19.03 24.64 1.53
C GLY A 343 19.89 25.75 2.12
N GLY A 344 19.37 26.51 3.09
CA GLY A 344 20.06 27.65 3.67
C GLY A 344 21.15 27.26 4.66
N ASP A 345 22.04 28.20 5.00
CA ASP A 345 22.92 28.06 6.17
C ASP A 345 22.09 28.33 7.42
N ASP A 346 21.48 27.30 7.98
CA ASP A 346 20.41 27.43 8.95
C ASP A 346 20.92 27.35 10.40
N ARG A 347 20.09 27.81 11.33
CA ARG A 347 20.35 27.67 12.76
C ARG A 347 19.11 27.15 13.48
N ALA A 348 19.22 26.02 14.16
CA ALA A 348 18.18 25.51 15.02
C ALA A 348 18.60 25.57 16.49
N VAL A 349 17.74 26.10 17.35
CA VAL A 349 17.95 26.16 18.79
C VAL A 349 16.78 25.50 19.50
N VAL A 350 17.03 24.36 20.13
CA VAL A 350 16.11 23.67 21.01
C VAL A 350 16.45 24.02 22.46
N ARG A 351 15.45 24.46 23.24
CA ARG A 351 15.61 24.86 24.64
C ARG A 351 14.39 24.48 25.48
N GLY A 352 14.54 24.57 26.80
CA GLY A 352 13.47 24.31 27.76
C GLY A 352 13.81 23.14 28.70
N ALA A 353 12.91 22.89 29.66
CA ALA A 353 13.15 21.92 30.73
C ALA A 353 12.06 20.84 30.86
N ASP A 354 10.94 20.97 30.16
CA ASP A 354 9.88 19.94 30.18
C ASP A 354 10.13 18.88 29.09
N GLY A 355 10.26 17.62 29.51
CA GLY A 355 10.49 16.49 28.62
C GLY A 355 9.23 15.75 28.15
N SER A 356 8.05 16.16 28.59
CA SER A 356 6.78 15.48 28.29
C SER A 356 6.17 15.83 26.92
N GLY A 357 6.79 16.74 26.17
CA GLY A 357 6.32 17.19 24.86
C GLY A 357 6.53 16.19 23.71
N PRO A 358 6.05 16.51 22.50
CA PRO A 358 6.26 15.70 21.30
C PRO A 358 7.74 15.44 20.98
N LEU A 359 7.99 14.39 20.18
CA LEU A 359 9.30 14.16 19.56
C LEU A 359 9.58 15.29 18.57
N VAL A 360 10.78 15.87 18.62
CA VAL A 360 11.21 16.92 17.68
C VAL A 360 12.29 16.35 16.78
N LEU A 361 12.05 16.35 15.47
CA LEU A 361 13.03 16.05 14.44
C LEU A 361 13.41 17.35 13.74
N VAL A 362 14.70 17.67 13.69
CA VAL A 362 15.23 18.78 12.88
C VAL A 362 16.03 18.17 11.74
N ILE A 363 15.64 18.51 10.51
CA ILE A 363 16.26 18.10 9.26
C ILE A 363 16.95 19.35 8.73
N GLY A 364 18.29 19.39 8.77
CA GLY A 364 19.06 20.56 8.37
C GLY A 364 18.96 20.78 6.86
N GLY A 365 19.63 19.93 6.09
CA GLY A 365 19.36 19.79 4.67
C GLY A 365 20.63 19.90 3.86
N GLY A 366 20.88 21.02 3.19
CA GLY A 366 21.96 21.16 2.21
C GLY A 366 23.00 22.25 2.51
N GLY A 367 22.74 23.16 3.45
CA GLY A 367 23.64 24.24 3.82
C GLY A 367 24.61 23.88 4.94
N ASP A 368 25.39 24.87 5.40
CA ASP A 368 26.29 24.71 6.55
C ASP A 368 25.55 25.08 7.87
N ASP A 369 25.00 24.07 8.55
CA ASP A 369 24.00 24.30 9.60
C ASP A 369 24.55 24.35 11.03
N GLU A 370 23.88 25.10 11.90
CA GLU A 370 24.15 25.14 13.35
C GLU A 370 22.95 24.59 14.14
N LEU A 371 23.05 23.34 14.58
CA LEU A 371 21.97 22.64 15.28
C LEU A 371 22.32 22.46 16.76
N VAL A 372 21.63 23.22 17.62
CA VAL A 372 21.92 23.34 19.05
C VAL A 372 20.73 22.85 19.87
N ASP A 373 20.92 21.83 20.69
CA ASP A 373 19.98 21.44 21.73
C ASP A 373 20.58 21.74 23.11
N SER A 374 19.96 22.71 23.79
CA SER A 374 20.28 23.12 25.16
C SER A 374 19.17 22.72 26.15
N ALA A 375 18.19 21.93 25.70
CA ALA A 375 17.11 21.48 26.56
C ALA A 375 17.61 20.49 27.62
N ARG A 376 17.03 20.58 28.81
CA ARG A 376 17.38 19.70 29.95
C ARG A 376 16.65 18.36 29.92
N ALA A 377 15.58 18.26 29.13
CA ALA A 377 14.76 17.06 28.99
C ALA A 377 14.03 17.04 27.64
N GLY A 378 13.51 15.87 27.27
CA GLY A 378 12.77 15.65 26.03
C GLY A 378 13.50 14.74 25.05
N ARG A 379 12.90 14.53 23.88
CA ARG A 379 13.50 13.74 22.79
C ARG A 379 13.64 14.62 21.57
N THR A 380 14.89 14.81 21.13
CA THR A 380 15.23 15.57 19.93
C THR A 380 16.09 14.68 19.03
N ARG A 381 15.86 14.72 17.71
CA ARG A 381 16.79 14.12 16.75
C ARG A 381 17.20 15.13 15.71
N PHE A 382 18.49 15.24 15.47
CA PHE A 382 19.06 16.03 14.38
C PHE A 382 19.43 15.10 13.25
N TYR A 383 18.98 15.42 12.04
CA TYR A 383 19.29 14.71 10.81
C TYR A 383 20.04 15.65 9.88
N ASP A 384 21.34 15.40 9.72
CA ASP A 384 22.11 16.01 8.64
C ASP A 384 23.37 15.22 8.30
N ASP A 385 23.59 15.05 7.00
CA ASP A 385 24.70 14.34 6.39
C ASP A 385 25.43 15.17 5.32
N ARG A 386 24.99 16.41 5.06
CA ARG A 386 25.54 17.32 4.04
C ARG A 386 26.02 18.61 4.69
N GLY A 387 26.94 19.33 4.05
CA GLY A 387 27.49 20.57 4.61
C GLY A 387 28.53 20.36 5.72
N LYS A 388 28.96 21.48 6.32
CA LYS A 388 29.91 21.57 7.44
C LYS A 388 29.19 21.91 8.75
N ASP A 389 28.31 21.03 9.18
CA ASP A 389 27.42 21.33 10.31
C ASP A 389 28.13 21.34 11.66
N ARG A 390 27.59 22.17 12.56
CA ARG A 390 27.94 22.19 13.98
C ARG A 390 26.78 21.69 14.81
N PHE A 391 26.99 20.57 15.48
CA PHE A 391 26.03 20.00 16.44
C PHE A 391 26.45 20.31 17.88
N VAL A 392 25.52 20.86 18.66
CA VAL A 392 25.63 20.92 20.12
C VAL A 392 24.45 20.12 20.67
N THR A 393 24.73 19.07 21.44
CA THR A 393 23.70 18.12 21.89
C THR A 393 23.37 18.33 23.37
N GLY A 394 22.09 18.16 23.69
CA GLY A 394 21.54 18.21 25.04
C GLY A 394 21.14 16.84 25.55
N HIS A 395 20.42 16.81 26.66
CA HIS A 395 19.94 15.55 27.23
C HIS A 395 18.80 14.97 26.37
N GLY A 396 18.98 13.75 25.85
CA GLY A 396 17.98 13.07 25.02
C GLY A 396 18.00 13.46 23.54
N THR A 397 19.06 14.18 23.12
CA THR A 397 19.34 14.48 21.71
C THR A 397 20.09 13.33 21.06
N ALA A 398 19.66 12.89 19.89
CA ALA A 398 20.44 12.00 19.02
C ALA A 398 20.78 12.71 17.71
N VAL A 399 21.96 12.44 17.15
CA VAL A 399 22.38 12.97 15.84
C VAL A 399 22.51 11.80 14.88
N ASP A 400 21.83 11.88 13.74
CA ASP A 400 21.90 10.92 12.64
C ASP A 400 22.56 11.62 11.45
N ARG A 401 23.77 11.15 11.11
CA ARG A 401 24.56 11.62 9.96
C ARG A 401 24.67 10.58 8.86
N ALA A 402 23.81 9.55 8.89
CA ALA A 402 23.79 8.53 7.86
C ALA A 402 23.32 9.17 6.56
N HIS A 403 24.10 8.98 5.49
CA HIS A 403 23.73 9.51 4.19
C HIS A 403 22.36 9.01 3.77
N TYR A 404 21.43 9.94 3.52
CA TYR A 404 20.06 9.62 3.16
C TYR A 404 19.74 10.20 1.79
N VAL A 405 19.56 9.30 0.81
CA VAL A 405 19.06 9.68 -0.51
C VAL A 405 17.54 9.67 -0.45
N GLU A 406 16.93 10.84 -0.57
CA GLU A 406 15.48 10.96 -0.68
C GLU A 406 14.97 10.16 -1.88
N PRO A 407 13.89 9.37 -1.72
CA PRO A 407 13.26 8.69 -2.83
C PRO A 407 12.71 9.73 -3.82
N PRO A 408 12.64 9.40 -5.12
CA PRO A 408 12.11 10.33 -6.11
C PRO A 408 10.67 10.73 -5.76
N VAL A 409 10.40 12.03 -5.81
CA VAL A 409 9.05 12.57 -5.65
C VAL A 409 8.17 12.02 -6.76
N ASP A 410 7.00 11.51 -6.39
CA ASP A 410 6.00 11.12 -7.35
C ASP A 410 5.43 12.37 -8.02
N THR A 411 5.70 12.54 -9.32
CA THR A 411 5.28 13.73 -10.07
C THR A 411 3.76 13.84 -10.20
N SER A 412 3.03 12.73 -10.02
CA SER A 412 1.57 12.66 -10.09
C SER A 412 0.86 12.99 -8.78
N THR A 413 1.56 12.99 -7.65
CA THR A 413 1.00 13.36 -6.32
C THR A 413 1.77 14.49 -5.64
N LEU A 414 2.96 14.82 -6.16
CA LEU A 414 3.99 15.67 -5.54
C LEU A 414 4.43 15.17 -4.15
N GLY A 415 4.15 13.91 -3.81
CA GLY A 415 4.43 13.33 -2.51
C GLY A 415 5.67 12.45 -2.49
N LEU A 416 6.24 12.31 -1.29
CA LEU A 416 7.18 11.24 -0.96
C LEU A 416 6.40 9.98 -0.54
N PRO A 417 7.03 8.78 -0.59
CA PRO A 417 6.46 7.59 0.00
C PRO A 417 6.07 7.84 1.46
N ARG A 418 4.91 7.32 1.85
CA ARG A 418 4.34 7.53 3.19
C ARG A 418 5.31 7.04 4.27
N ASP A 419 5.58 7.90 5.24
CA ASP A 419 6.49 7.65 6.38
C ASP A 419 5.84 8.01 7.73
N TRP A 420 4.50 7.98 7.78
CA TRP A 420 3.70 8.31 8.96
C TRP A 420 2.42 7.47 9.05
N GLY A 421 1.98 7.22 10.29
CA GLY A 421 0.75 6.50 10.59
C GLY A 421 0.79 5.02 10.19
N SER A 422 -0.38 4.43 9.96
CA SER A 422 -0.51 3.03 9.55
C SER A 422 -1.61 2.83 8.51
N ARG A 423 -1.60 1.66 7.87
CA ARG A 423 -2.63 1.19 6.93
C ARG A 423 -2.97 -0.26 7.26
N TRP A 424 -4.26 -0.55 7.39
CA TRP A 424 -4.77 -1.91 7.60
C TRP A 424 -5.72 -2.30 6.48
N MET A 425 -5.59 -3.53 5.98
CA MET A 425 -6.45 -4.13 4.97
C MET A 425 -7.00 -5.46 5.48
N PRO A 426 -8.30 -5.73 5.35
CA PRO A 426 -8.82 -7.07 5.58
C PRO A 426 -8.34 -8.02 4.48
N LEU A 427 -8.16 -9.28 4.86
CA LEU A 427 -7.88 -10.40 3.97
C LEU A 427 -8.97 -11.44 4.13
N THR A 428 -9.46 -12.00 3.03
CA THR A 428 -10.36 -13.15 3.03
C THR A 428 -9.91 -14.13 1.97
N TRP A 429 -10.00 -15.42 2.24
CA TRP A 429 -9.74 -16.43 1.23
C TRP A 429 -10.57 -17.69 1.50
N ALA A 430 -10.87 -18.43 0.45
CA ALA A 430 -11.54 -19.71 0.55
C ALA A 430 -10.79 -20.73 -0.30
N GLY A 431 -10.87 -22.00 0.11
CA GLY A 431 -10.28 -23.11 -0.62
C GLY A 431 -11.10 -24.36 -0.43
N TYR A 432 -10.93 -25.33 -1.31
CA TYR A 432 -11.55 -26.65 -1.17
C TYR A 432 -10.55 -27.73 -1.55
N THR A 433 -10.41 -28.73 -0.67
CA THR A 433 -9.79 -30.01 -1.00
C THR A 433 -10.60 -31.13 -0.38
N PRO A 434 -10.59 -32.37 -0.91
CA PRO A 434 -11.29 -33.49 -0.30
C PRO A 434 -10.92 -33.72 1.17
N ASP A 435 -9.66 -33.48 1.55
CA ASP A 435 -9.17 -33.67 2.92
C ASP A 435 -9.62 -32.56 3.88
N LEU A 436 -9.79 -31.33 3.40
CA LEU A 436 -10.14 -30.16 4.23
C LEU A 436 -11.63 -29.80 4.17
N GLY A 437 -12.33 -30.27 3.13
CA GLY A 437 -13.64 -29.75 2.76
C GLY A 437 -13.53 -28.29 2.33
N LEU A 438 -14.63 -27.54 2.52
CA LEU A 438 -14.59 -26.08 2.41
C LEU A 438 -13.73 -25.51 3.54
N PHE A 439 -12.69 -24.77 3.16
CA PHE A 439 -11.86 -23.95 4.04
C PHE A 439 -12.20 -22.49 3.84
N VAL A 440 -12.53 -21.78 4.93
CA VAL A 440 -12.79 -20.33 4.90
C VAL A 440 -11.83 -19.64 5.86
N GLY A 441 -11.15 -18.61 5.36
CA GLY A 441 -10.17 -17.84 6.10
C GLY A 441 -10.44 -16.34 6.08
N VAL A 442 -10.09 -15.70 7.18
CA VAL A 442 -10.15 -14.26 7.42
C VAL A 442 -8.83 -13.78 8.01
N GLY A 443 -8.48 -12.52 7.79
CA GLY A 443 -7.22 -11.97 8.26
C GLY A 443 -7.13 -10.47 8.08
N ALA A 444 -5.97 -9.93 8.45
CA ALA A 444 -5.63 -8.53 8.26
C ALA A 444 -4.15 -8.39 7.90
N ASP A 445 -3.86 -7.43 7.02
CA ASP A 445 -2.53 -7.01 6.60
C ASP A 445 -2.34 -5.56 7.02
N GLY A 446 -1.34 -5.30 7.86
CA GLY A 446 -1.11 -4.04 8.54
C GLY A 446 0.30 -3.51 8.31
N THR A 447 0.42 -2.33 7.73
CA THR A 447 1.69 -1.64 7.49
C THR A 447 1.79 -0.42 8.40
N GLY A 448 2.84 -0.35 9.23
CA GLY A 448 3.19 0.80 10.04
C GLY A 448 4.35 1.58 9.42
N TYR A 449 4.22 2.90 9.33
CA TYR A 449 5.21 3.79 8.73
C TYR A 449 5.90 4.63 9.80
N ASP A 450 7.14 5.04 9.55
CA ASP A 450 7.94 5.88 10.44
C ASP A 450 8.96 6.69 9.61
N PHE A 451 9.45 7.80 10.17
CA PHE A 451 10.29 8.76 9.44
C PHE A 451 11.52 8.09 8.80
N ARG A 452 11.71 8.31 7.50
CA ARG A 452 12.80 7.74 6.67
C ARG A 452 12.93 6.20 6.75
N ARG A 453 11.88 5.47 7.18
CA ARG A 453 11.84 4.00 7.17
C ARG A 453 11.15 3.47 5.90
N LEU A 454 11.94 3.25 4.85
CA LEU A 454 11.44 2.73 3.59
C LEU A 454 11.64 1.20 3.48
N PRO A 455 10.69 0.46 2.89
CA PRO A 455 9.37 0.90 2.42
C PRO A 455 8.32 1.07 3.55
N TYR A 456 8.62 0.62 4.76
CA TYR A 456 7.80 0.76 5.96
C TYR A 456 8.67 0.56 7.23
N ASN A 457 8.12 0.82 8.40
CA ASN A 457 8.76 0.53 9.69
C ASN A 457 8.40 -0.87 10.21
N SER A 458 7.13 -1.25 10.08
CA SER A 458 6.65 -2.58 10.43
C SER A 458 5.60 -3.08 9.43
N HIS A 459 5.57 -4.40 9.24
CA HIS A 459 4.57 -5.07 8.43
C HIS A 459 4.07 -6.32 9.15
N LEU A 460 2.78 -6.37 9.45
CA LEU A 460 2.12 -7.40 10.22
C LEU A 460 1.05 -8.07 9.35
N ARG A 461 1.03 -9.39 9.33
CA ARG A 461 -0.04 -10.15 8.70
C ARG A 461 -0.56 -11.21 9.65
N VAL A 462 -1.85 -11.16 9.92
CA VAL A 462 -2.59 -12.11 10.76
C VAL A 462 -3.59 -12.83 9.88
N ARG A 463 -3.61 -14.17 9.96
CA ARG A 463 -4.52 -15.01 9.20
C ARG A 463 -5.09 -16.10 10.11
N ALA A 464 -6.38 -16.36 10.01
CA ALA A 464 -7.03 -17.49 10.66
C ALA A 464 -8.09 -18.09 9.74
N GLY A 465 -8.31 -19.39 9.81
CA GLY A 465 -9.37 -20.04 9.04
C GLY A 465 -9.73 -21.42 9.56
N TYR A 466 -10.85 -21.94 9.10
CA TYR A 466 -11.44 -23.20 9.54
C TYR A 466 -11.77 -24.11 8.36
N ALA A 467 -11.45 -25.40 8.50
CA ALA A 467 -11.71 -26.47 7.54
C ALA A 467 -12.92 -27.31 8.00
N THR A 468 -13.95 -27.39 7.16
CA THR A 468 -15.21 -28.08 7.50
C THR A 468 -15.08 -29.59 7.62
N ALA A 469 -14.34 -30.26 6.72
CA ALA A 469 -14.18 -31.72 6.79
C ALA A 469 -13.14 -32.15 7.85
N ALA A 470 -12.07 -31.38 8.01
CA ALA A 470 -11.05 -31.65 9.04
C ALA A 470 -11.49 -31.23 10.46
N GLN A 471 -12.57 -30.45 10.57
CA GLN A 471 -13.14 -29.91 11.82
C GLN A 471 -12.11 -29.18 12.70
N THR A 472 -11.16 -28.48 12.08
CA THR A 472 -10.05 -27.82 12.77
C THR A 472 -9.58 -26.60 11.97
N GLY A 473 -8.68 -25.82 12.54
CA GLY A 473 -8.28 -24.52 12.00
C GLY A 473 -6.78 -24.37 11.75
N ARG A 474 -6.46 -23.25 11.12
CA ARG A 474 -5.09 -22.73 10.98
C ARG A 474 -5.09 -21.26 11.37
N ALA A 475 -4.11 -20.86 12.18
CA ALA A 475 -3.80 -19.49 12.52
C ALA A 475 -2.32 -19.20 12.23
N GLU A 476 -2.05 -18.05 11.64
CA GLU A 476 -0.70 -17.62 11.27
C GLU A 476 -0.52 -16.14 11.59
N PHE A 477 0.67 -15.82 12.08
CA PHE A 477 1.14 -14.46 12.27
C PHE A 477 2.53 -14.34 11.65
N THR A 478 2.73 -13.30 10.82
CA THR A 478 4.05 -12.91 10.34
C THR A 478 4.24 -11.42 10.63
N GLY A 479 5.30 -11.07 11.35
CA GLY A 479 5.70 -9.70 11.61
C GLY A 479 7.10 -9.44 11.08
N GLU A 480 7.29 -8.29 10.43
CA GLU A 480 8.59 -7.74 10.05
C GLU A 480 8.74 -6.37 10.71
N PHE A 481 9.87 -6.13 11.38
CA PHE A 481 10.14 -4.92 12.14
C PHE A 481 11.51 -4.36 11.79
N ARG A 482 11.54 -3.21 11.12
CA ARG A 482 12.77 -2.53 10.66
C ARG A 482 13.28 -1.51 11.68
N GLY A 483 12.42 -1.00 12.56
CA GLY A 483 12.77 0.02 13.55
C GLY A 483 13.32 -0.49 14.88
N LEU A 484 13.26 -1.81 15.16
CA LEU A 484 13.68 -2.35 16.47
C LEU A 484 15.21 -2.37 16.63
N VAL A 485 15.95 -2.91 15.64
CA VAL A 485 17.42 -2.99 15.67
C VAL A 485 18.02 -2.65 14.30
N PRO A 486 17.91 -1.40 13.80
CA PRO A 486 18.44 -1.03 12.49
C PRO A 486 19.97 -1.26 12.40
N PRO A 487 20.52 -1.70 11.25
CA PRO A 487 19.86 -1.97 9.96
C PRO A 487 19.24 -3.37 9.84
N VAL A 488 19.26 -4.17 10.90
CA VAL A 488 18.75 -5.55 10.92
C VAL A 488 17.22 -5.54 11.00
N VAL A 489 16.58 -6.38 10.19
CA VAL A 489 15.12 -6.57 10.24
C VAL A 489 14.82 -7.69 11.22
N VAL A 490 14.03 -7.42 12.26
CA VAL A 490 13.53 -8.47 13.16
C VAL A 490 12.28 -9.06 12.53
N THR A 491 12.24 -10.38 12.35
CA THR A 491 11.07 -11.09 11.86
C THR A 491 10.52 -12.01 12.93
N LEU A 492 9.21 -12.23 12.94
CA LEU A 492 8.53 -13.18 13.82
C LEU A 492 7.50 -13.95 13.01
N ARG A 493 7.70 -15.26 12.88
CA ARG A 493 6.71 -16.17 12.31
C ARG A 493 6.11 -17.03 13.42
N MET A 494 4.79 -17.01 13.54
CA MET A 494 4.04 -17.92 14.38
C MET A 494 3.00 -18.66 13.54
N ARG A 495 2.84 -19.95 13.78
CA ARG A 495 1.85 -20.79 13.10
C ARG A 495 1.27 -21.78 14.09
N ALA A 496 -0.05 -21.95 14.06
CA ALA A 496 -0.78 -23.02 14.70
C ALA A 496 -1.70 -23.65 13.65
N SER A 497 -1.60 -24.95 13.40
CA SER A 497 -2.29 -25.59 12.28
C SER A 497 -2.68 -27.01 12.64
N GLY A 498 -3.97 -27.33 12.56
CA GLY A 498 -4.48 -28.70 12.65
C GLY A 498 -4.85 -29.30 11.29
N ILE A 499 -4.66 -28.54 10.21
CA ILE A 499 -5.12 -28.91 8.85
C ILE A 499 -3.96 -29.35 7.95
N ASP A 500 -2.76 -29.53 8.50
CA ASP A 500 -1.62 -30.06 7.76
C ASP A 500 -1.74 -31.58 7.70
N VAL A 501 -2.21 -32.07 6.55
CA VAL A 501 -2.38 -33.50 6.29
C VAL A 501 -1.12 -34.02 5.64
N LEU A 502 -0.31 -34.74 6.42
CA LEU A 502 0.80 -35.53 5.93
C LEU A 502 0.28 -36.90 5.49
N ARG A 503 0.94 -37.54 4.52
CA ARG A 503 0.71 -38.95 4.20
C ARG A 503 2.00 -39.72 4.42
N PHE A 504 1.95 -40.80 5.19
CA PHE A 504 3.13 -41.60 5.54
C PHE A 504 2.98 -43.03 4.99
N TYR A 505 3.80 -43.36 3.98
CA TYR A 505 3.81 -44.67 3.31
C TYR A 505 4.89 -45.62 3.85
N GLY A 506 5.59 -45.23 4.91
CA GLY A 506 6.82 -45.90 5.37
C GLY A 506 8.08 -45.31 4.71
N PHE A 507 9.23 -45.49 5.36
CA PHE A 507 10.52 -45.05 4.84
C PHE A 507 10.95 -45.88 3.61
N GLY A 508 11.55 -45.23 2.63
CA GLY A 508 12.17 -45.87 1.46
C GLY A 508 11.53 -45.51 0.11
N ASN A 509 12.24 -45.84 -0.98
CA ASN A 509 11.77 -45.67 -2.38
C ASN A 509 10.89 -46.81 -2.88
N GLU A 510 10.95 -47.97 -2.22
CA GLU A 510 10.34 -49.23 -2.68
C GLU A 510 8.98 -49.50 -2.03
N THR A 511 8.44 -48.54 -1.28
CA THR A 511 7.17 -48.72 -0.54
C THR A 511 6.01 -48.94 -1.50
N VAL A 512 5.09 -49.82 -1.13
CA VAL A 512 3.93 -50.19 -1.96
C VAL A 512 2.73 -49.32 -1.58
N ASP A 513 2.07 -48.74 -2.58
CA ASP A 513 0.75 -48.11 -2.42
C ASP A 513 -0.35 -49.17 -2.55
N THR A 514 -1.10 -49.38 -1.48
CA THR A 514 -2.24 -50.31 -1.42
C THR A 514 -3.54 -49.71 -1.98
N GLY A 515 -3.50 -48.46 -2.45
CA GLY A 515 -4.57 -47.78 -3.18
C GLY A 515 -5.55 -46.98 -2.31
N SER A 516 -5.60 -47.21 -1.00
CA SER A 516 -6.40 -46.38 -0.08
C SER A 516 -5.57 -45.22 0.47
N SER A 517 -5.81 -44.01 -0.03
CA SER A 517 -5.11 -42.82 0.47
C SER A 517 -5.37 -42.54 1.95
N ASP A 518 -6.55 -42.93 2.46
CA ASP A 518 -6.94 -42.73 3.86
C ASP A 518 -6.10 -43.56 4.83
N PHE A 519 -5.68 -44.76 4.41
CA PHE A 519 -4.83 -45.65 5.20
C PHE A 519 -3.48 -45.00 5.59
N TYR A 520 -2.97 -44.11 4.72
CA TYR A 520 -1.68 -43.46 4.89
C TYR A 520 -1.79 -42.05 5.49
N LYS A 521 -2.99 -41.53 5.77
CA LYS A 521 -3.16 -40.17 6.31
C LYS A 521 -2.64 -40.06 7.74
N VAL A 522 -1.92 -38.97 8.00
CA VAL A 522 -1.46 -38.57 9.33
C VAL A 522 -1.99 -37.17 9.61
N LYS A 523 -2.83 -37.06 10.65
CA LYS A 523 -3.37 -35.78 11.11
C LYS A 523 -2.51 -35.25 12.23
N GLN A 524 -1.88 -34.10 12.00
CA GLN A 524 -1.04 -33.44 13.00
C GLN A 524 -1.59 -32.08 13.40
N GLN A 525 -1.41 -31.74 14.67
CA GLN A 525 -1.49 -30.37 15.16
C GLN A 525 -0.06 -29.85 15.32
N GLN A 526 0.27 -28.79 14.58
CA GLN A 526 1.60 -28.22 14.54
C GLN A 526 1.60 -26.78 15.04
N TYR A 527 2.57 -26.46 15.88
CA TYR A 527 2.83 -25.12 16.38
C TYR A 527 4.27 -24.75 16.09
N VAL A 528 4.48 -23.56 15.55
CA VAL A 528 5.80 -23.04 15.22
C VAL A 528 5.93 -21.62 15.74
N VAL A 529 7.05 -21.31 16.39
CA VAL A 529 7.45 -19.95 16.77
C VAL A 529 8.90 -19.75 16.32
N ALA A 530 9.12 -18.79 15.44
CA ALA A 530 10.40 -18.55 14.79
C ALA A 530 10.68 -17.05 14.70
N PRO A 531 11.22 -16.43 15.77
CA PRO A 531 11.81 -15.10 15.65
C PRO A 531 13.17 -15.20 14.95
N ALA A 532 13.50 -14.24 14.09
CA ALA A 532 14.79 -14.20 13.42
C ALA A 532 15.31 -12.77 13.22
N LEU A 533 16.62 -12.67 13.08
CA LEU A 533 17.33 -11.48 12.61
C LEU A 533 17.62 -11.67 11.13
N GLN A 534 17.13 -10.75 10.30
CA GLN A 534 17.33 -10.74 8.86
C GLN A 534 18.29 -9.61 8.46
N PHE A 535 19.39 -10.00 7.83
CA PHE A 535 20.44 -9.15 7.29
C PHE A 535 20.28 -9.06 5.76
N SER A 536 20.07 -7.84 5.26
CA SER A 536 20.01 -7.58 3.82
C SER A 536 21.43 -7.46 3.27
N LEU A 537 21.97 -8.51 2.66
CA LEU A 537 23.33 -8.54 2.11
C LEU A 537 23.41 -7.79 0.76
N SER A 538 22.32 -7.79 0.00
CA SER A 538 22.14 -7.02 -1.24
C SER A 538 20.66 -6.70 -1.46
N ARG A 539 20.28 -6.09 -2.59
CA ARG A 539 18.86 -5.86 -2.94
C ARG A 539 18.08 -7.15 -3.18
N SER A 540 18.77 -8.23 -3.56
CA SER A 540 18.16 -9.54 -3.88
C SER A 540 18.56 -10.63 -2.89
N THR A 541 19.51 -10.38 -1.98
CA THR A 541 20.07 -11.39 -1.07
C THR A 541 19.79 -11.05 0.39
N ASN A 542 19.12 -11.97 1.09
CA ASN A 542 18.83 -11.86 2.52
C ASN A 542 19.38 -13.07 3.27
N LEU A 543 20.00 -12.85 4.43
CA LEU A 543 20.39 -13.87 5.39
C LEU A 543 19.50 -13.74 6.63
N SER A 544 18.82 -14.80 7.06
CA SER A 544 18.07 -14.85 8.32
C SER A 544 18.68 -15.83 9.28
N VAL A 545 18.81 -15.46 10.56
CA VAL A 545 19.30 -16.35 11.64
C VAL A 545 18.44 -16.15 12.88
N GLY A 546 18.01 -17.22 13.53
CA GLY A 546 17.21 -17.10 14.75
C GLY A 546 16.89 -18.44 15.43
N PRO A 547 16.40 -18.40 16.67
CA PRO A 547 15.90 -19.60 17.34
C PRO A 547 14.58 -20.06 16.69
N LEU A 548 14.28 -21.33 16.88
CA LEU A 548 13.10 -21.99 16.33
C LEU A 548 12.53 -22.93 17.37
N PHE A 549 11.24 -22.79 17.63
CA PHE A 549 10.46 -23.72 18.44
C PHE A 549 9.41 -24.40 17.56
N LYS A 550 9.31 -25.71 17.65
CA LYS A 550 8.28 -26.54 17.01
C LYS A 550 7.62 -27.43 18.06
N PHE A 551 6.31 -27.60 17.95
CA PHE A 551 5.59 -28.62 18.68
C PHE A 551 4.63 -29.32 17.72
N ALA A 552 4.66 -30.65 17.71
CA ALA A 552 3.78 -31.47 16.90
C ALA A 552 3.09 -32.51 17.77
N HIS A 553 1.77 -32.62 17.59
CA HIS A 553 0.94 -33.67 18.16
C HIS A 553 0.31 -34.48 17.03
N THR A 554 0.53 -35.79 17.04
CA THR A 554 -0.01 -36.70 16.02
C THR A 554 -1.24 -37.42 16.57
N LYS A 555 -2.39 -37.23 15.92
CA LYS A 555 -3.60 -37.98 16.26
C LYS A 555 -3.55 -39.36 15.60
N LEU A 556 -3.44 -40.40 16.42
CA LEU A 556 -3.51 -41.79 15.94
C LEU A 556 -4.96 -42.19 15.69
N GLU A 557 -5.23 -42.65 14.47
CA GLU A 557 -6.54 -43.19 14.06
C GLU A 557 -6.37 -44.69 13.75
N SER A 558 -7.21 -45.53 14.37
CA SER A 558 -7.13 -46.97 14.20
C SER A 558 -7.32 -47.38 12.74
N GLY A 559 -6.56 -48.36 12.29
CA GLY A 559 -6.58 -48.82 10.90
C GLY A 559 -5.77 -47.95 9.94
N THR A 560 -4.87 -47.09 10.44
CA THR A 560 -3.89 -46.36 9.62
C THR A 560 -2.49 -46.97 9.75
N LEU A 561 -1.63 -46.75 8.75
CA LEU A 561 -0.25 -47.24 8.78
C LEU A 561 0.55 -46.63 9.94
N ILE A 562 0.32 -45.34 10.25
CA ILE A 562 1.06 -44.63 11.30
C ILE A 562 0.75 -45.20 12.69
N ASP A 563 -0.49 -45.66 12.94
CA ASP A 563 -0.88 -46.32 14.20
C ASP A 563 -0.28 -47.73 14.32
N THR A 564 -0.09 -48.42 13.19
CA THR A 564 0.53 -49.75 13.12
C THR A 564 2.06 -49.67 13.31
N LEU A 565 2.76 -48.84 12.54
CA LEU A 565 4.23 -48.80 12.53
C LEU A 565 4.81 -47.98 13.68
N ARG A 566 4.11 -46.95 14.15
CA ARG A 566 4.54 -46.02 15.21
C ARG A 566 6.00 -45.59 15.10
N PRO A 567 6.46 -45.04 13.95
CA PRO A 567 7.82 -44.57 13.80
C PRO A 567 8.16 -43.48 14.83
N TYR A 568 9.45 -43.22 15.02
CA TYR A 568 9.90 -42.14 15.89
C TYR A 568 9.30 -40.79 15.44
N GLY A 569 8.90 -39.96 16.40
CA GLY A 569 8.15 -38.71 16.18
C GLY A 569 6.62 -38.84 16.26
N VAL A 570 6.05 -40.04 16.41
CA VAL A 570 4.58 -40.22 16.53
C VAL A 570 4.01 -39.70 17.85
N LYS A 571 4.78 -39.71 18.93
CA LYS A 571 4.39 -39.06 20.19
C LYS A 571 4.56 -37.55 20.09
N ASP A 572 3.94 -36.82 21.01
CA ASP A 572 4.13 -35.37 21.18
C ASP A 572 5.61 -35.01 21.13
N LEU A 573 5.98 -34.24 20.11
CA LEU A 573 7.36 -33.89 19.83
C LEU A 573 7.53 -32.38 19.92
N ALA A 574 8.09 -31.93 21.05
CA ALA A 574 8.53 -30.56 21.25
C ALA A 574 10.02 -30.45 20.88
N GLN A 575 10.36 -29.44 20.10
CA GLN A 575 11.72 -29.20 19.62
C GLN A 575 12.06 -27.72 19.79
N VAL A 576 13.28 -27.44 20.25
CA VAL A 576 13.85 -26.09 20.29
C VAL A 576 15.22 -26.14 19.64
N GLY A 577 15.52 -25.17 18.78
CA GLY A 577 16.74 -25.17 17.98
C GLY A 577 17.07 -23.79 17.44
N ALA A 578 18.01 -23.75 16.51
CA ALA A 578 18.36 -22.56 15.76
C ALA A 578 18.31 -22.86 14.26
N ALA A 579 17.93 -21.86 13.47
CA ALA A 579 17.89 -21.94 12.02
C ALA A 579 18.63 -20.77 11.39
N ALA A 580 19.25 -21.03 10.24
CA ALA A 580 19.84 -20.03 9.38
C ALA A 580 19.41 -20.30 7.93
N ALA A 581 19.09 -19.24 7.18
CA ALA A 581 18.72 -19.33 5.78
C ALA A 581 19.23 -18.15 4.97
N VAL A 582 19.65 -18.41 3.73
CA VAL A 582 20.02 -17.42 2.73
C VAL A 582 19.04 -17.54 1.57
N HIS A 583 18.42 -16.43 1.21
CA HIS A 583 17.53 -16.32 0.06
C HIS A 583 18.10 -15.32 -0.94
N VAL A 584 18.25 -15.74 -2.19
CA VAL A 584 18.54 -14.88 -3.34
C VAL A 584 17.34 -14.91 -4.27
N ASP A 585 16.71 -13.78 -4.56
CA ASP A 585 15.60 -13.73 -5.54
C ASP A 585 15.82 -12.57 -6.51
N THR A 586 16.04 -12.91 -7.78
CA THR A 586 16.20 -11.97 -8.90
C THR A 586 15.09 -12.12 -9.93
N ARG A 587 14.02 -12.88 -9.61
CA ARG A 587 12.90 -13.10 -10.52
C ARG A 587 12.17 -11.79 -10.80
N ASP A 588 11.70 -11.65 -12.02
CA ASP A 588 10.86 -10.52 -12.43
C ASP A 588 9.48 -10.55 -11.76
N LEU A 589 8.88 -11.74 -11.63
CA LEU A 589 7.59 -11.93 -10.98
C LEU A 589 7.53 -13.29 -10.26
N PRO A 590 7.47 -13.35 -8.92
CA PRO A 590 7.53 -14.62 -8.18
C PRO A 590 6.47 -15.68 -8.54
N THR A 591 5.25 -15.28 -8.92
CA THR A 591 4.14 -16.23 -9.21
C THR A 591 4.10 -16.73 -10.66
N ALA A 592 4.79 -16.05 -11.57
CA ALA A 592 4.85 -16.38 -12.99
C ALA A 592 6.12 -15.82 -13.64
N ALA A 593 7.28 -16.22 -13.10
CA ALA A 593 8.58 -15.69 -13.51
C ALA A 593 8.88 -16.04 -14.97
N THR A 594 9.39 -15.05 -15.72
CA THR A 594 9.83 -15.20 -17.11
C THR A 594 11.35 -15.14 -17.22
N ARG A 595 12.00 -14.54 -16.22
CA ARG A 595 13.46 -14.40 -16.14
C ARG A 595 13.93 -14.33 -14.70
N GLY A 596 15.20 -14.66 -14.48
CA GLY A 596 15.87 -14.52 -13.18
C GLY A 596 16.04 -15.85 -12.47
N ILE A 597 16.58 -15.78 -11.25
CA ILE A 597 16.97 -16.94 -10.45
C ILE A 597 16.46 -16.74 -9.01
N ALA A 598 15.92 -17.80 -8.43
CA ALA A 598 15.64 -17.91 -7.01
C ALA A 598 16.50 -19.01 -6.38
N ILE A 599 17.19 -18.70 -5.29
CA ILE A 599 18.02 -19.63 -4.52
C ILE A 599 17.55 -19.55 -3.06
N GLY A 600 17.23 -20.68 -2.46
CA GLY A 600 17.01 -20.84 -1.04
C GLY A 600 17.99 -21.86 -0.49
N LEU A 601 18.86 -21.44 0.42
CA LEU A 601 19.76 -22.33 1.17
C LEU A 601 19.42 -22.18 2.64
N GLY A 602 19.23 -23.28 3.36
CA GLY A 602 18.88 -23.19 4.77
C GLY A 602 19.30 -24.41 5.54
N GLY A 603 19.35 -24.25 6.85
CA GLY A 603 19.58 -25.34 7.77
C GLY A 603 19.06 -25.03 9.16
N SER A 604 18.81 -26.08 9.92
CA SER A 604 18.43 -25.97 11.32
C SER A 604 19.14 -27.03 12.15
N PHE A 605 19.34 -26.71 13.42
CA PHE A 605 19.94 -27.61 14.40
C PHE A 605 19.12 -27.63 15.67
N TYR A 606 18.76 -28.83 16.11
CA TYR A 606 18.04 -29.08 17.34
C TYR A 606 18.92 -29.93 18.26
N PRO A 607 19.36 -29.42 19.42
CA PRO A 607 20.02 -30.24 20.41
C PRO A 607 19.08 -31.31 20.96
N LYS A 608 19.65 -32.33 21.61
CA LYS A 608 18.90 -33.30 22.40
C LYS A 608 18.25 -32.62 23.61
N ALA A 609 17.07 -32.06 23.41
CA ALA A 609 16.30 -31.34 24.41
C ALA A 609 14.79 -31.51 24.16
N LEU A 610 13.98 -31.26 25.19
CA LEU A 610 12.52 -31.42 25.13
C LEU A 610 12.13 -32.85 24.71
N GLY A 611 11.40 -33.01 23.60
CA GLY A 611 10.93 -34.31 23.11
C GLY A 611 11.96 -35.10 22.28
N LEU A 612 13.13 -34.53 21.97
CA LEU A 612 14.12 -35.18 21.11
C LEU A 612 15.04 -36.17 21.86
N THR A 613 15.14 -37.39 21.36
CA THR A 613 16.03 -38.44 21.91
C THR A 613 17.49 -38.33 21.45
N SER A 614 17.73 -37.65 20.32
CA SER A 614 19.05 -37.37 19.72
C SER A 614 19.09 -35.95 19.17
N ALA A 615 20.30 -35.41 19.00
CA ALA A 615 20.47 -34.17 18.25
C ALA A 615 20.11 -34.40 16.77
N LEU A 616 19.61 -33.34 16.14
CA LEU A 616 19.03 -33.39 14.82
C LEU A 616 19.51 -32.17 14.03
N GLY A 617 20.18 -32.42 12.90
CA GLY A 617 20.56 -31.38 11.94
C GLY A 617 19.72 -31.51 10.67
N GLU A 618 19.35 -30.39 10.08
CA GLU A 618 18.66 -30.33 8.79
C GLU A 618 19.39 -29.35 7.88
N GLY A 619 19.53 -29.70 6.61
CA GLY A 619 20.00 -28.80 5.56
C GLY A 619 19.14 -28.97 4.31
N HIS A 620 18.79 -27.85 3.67
CA HIS A 620 18.06 -27.86 2.42
C HIS A 620 18.58 -26.80 1.45
N ALA A 621 18.43 -27.09 0.17
CA ALA A 621 18.79 -26.21 -0.93
C ALA A 621 17.72 -26.29 -2.02
N GLU A 622 17.33 -25.15 -2.57
CA GLU A 622 16.44 -25.02 -3.72
C GLU A 622 17.01 -23.96 -4.66
N VAL A 623 17.10 -24.28 -5.94
CA VAL A 623 17.54 -23.37 -7.01
C VAL A 623 16.53 -23.46 -8.13
N ALA A 624 15.93 -22.33 -8.50
CA ALA A 624 15.04 -22.20 -9.63
C ALA A 624 15.54 -21.12 -10.59
N SER A 625 15.51 -21.37 -11.89
CA SER A 625 15.94 -20.45 -12.94
C SER A 625 14.91 -20.39 -14.06
N TYR A 626 14.71 -19.19 -14.60
CA TYR A 626 13.72 -18.90 -15.63
C TYR A 626 14.42 -18.14 -16.76
N LEU A 627 14.19 -18.58 -17.98
CA LEU A 627 14.75 -17.94 -19.18
C LEU A 627 13.70 -17.93 -20.29
N THR A 628 13.33 -16.73 -20.74
CA THR A 628 12.45 -16.54 -21.89
C THR A 628 13.24 -16.15 -23.12
N LEU A 629 13.04 -16.86 -24.23
CA LEU A 629 13.61 -16.50 -25.52
C LEU A 629 12.65 -15.56 -26.28
N HIS A 630 13.18 -14.49 -26.86
CA HIS A 630 12.42 -13.51 -27.63
C HIS A 630 12.16 -13.96 -29.08
N VAL A 631 11.51 -15.10 -29.23
CA VAL A 631 11.07 -15.70 -30.51
C VAL A 631 9.54 -15.87 -30.50
N PRO A 632 8.88 -16.22 -31.62
CA PRO A 632 7.43 -16.50 -31.60
C PRO A 632 7.04 -17.48 -30.48
N LEU A 633 5.89 -17.24 -29.86
CA LEU A 633 5.37 -17.93 -28.66
C LEU A 633 6.12 -17.65 -27.35
N GLN A 634 7.20 -16.86 -27.37
CA GLN A 634 7.97 -16.45 -26.18
C GLN A 634 8.23 -17.61 -25.20
N PRO A 635 8.93 -18.67 -25.64
CA PRO A 635 9.13 -19.85 -24.81
C PRO A 635 9.92 -19.51 -23.55
N THR A 636 9.35 -19.81 -22.38
CA THR A 636 10.01 -19.72 -21.08
C THR A 636 10.42 -21.11 -20.63
N LEU A 637 11.72 -21.35 -20.49
CA LEU A 637 12.26 -22.52 -19.81
C LEU A 637 12.36 -22.21 -18.31
N ALA A 638 11.65 -22.99 -17.49
CA ALA A 638 11.76 -22.94 -16.04
C ALA A 638 12.37 -24.25 -15.54
N VAL A 639 13.45 -24.16 -14.77
CA VAL A 639 14.15 -25.32 -14.20
C VAL A 639 14.27 -25.11 -12.71
N ARG A 640 13.96 -26.14 -11.93
CA ARG A 640 14.19 -26.16 -10.49
C ARG A 640 14.88 -27.44 -10.06
N VAL A 641 15.82 -27.33 -9.13
CA VAL A 641 16.43 -28.44 -8.42
C VAL A 641 16.36 -28.15 -6.94
N ALA A 642 15.98 -29.14 -6.14
CA ALA A 642 15.96 -29.00 -4.69
C ALA A 642 16.33 -30.29 -3.98
N GLY A 643 16.83 -30.14 -2.76
CA GLY A 643 17.15 -31.27 -1.90
C GLY A 643 17.08 -30.91 -0.43
N LYS A 644 16.86 -31.93 0.40
CA LYS A 644 16.84 -31.86 1.86
C LYS A 644 17.62 -33.05 2.41
N LYS A 645 18.45 -32.82 3.43
CA LYS A 645 19.11 -33.87 4.21
C LYS A 645 18.88 -33.62 5.69
N VAL A 646 18.61 -34.71 6.39
CA VAL A 646 18.46 -34.76 7.83
C VAL A 646 19.58 -35.64 8.38
N TRP A 647 20.30 -35.11 9.37
CA TRP A 647 21.37 -35.79 10.08
C TRP A 647 20.91 -36.09 11.50
N SER A 648 20.96 -37.37 11.89
CA SER A 648 20.75 -37.79 13.26
C SER A 648 21.53 -39.08 13.53
N THR A 649 21.87 -39.31 14.80
CA THR A 649 22.51 -40.56 15.27
C THR A 649 21.51 -41.67 15.58
N LEU A 650 20.22 -41.34 15.66
CA LEU A 650 19.09 -42.26 15.83
C LEU A 650 18.12 -42.10 14.65
N PRO A 651 17.07 -42.94 14.53
CA PRO A 651 16.07 -42.78 13.48
C PRO A 651 15.53 -41.35 13.40
N VAL A 652 15.32 -40.85 12.18
CA VAL A 652 14.79 -39.51 11.94
C VAL A 652 13.30 -39.47 12.33
N PRO A 653 12.83 -38.47 13.09
CA PRO A 653 11.40 -38.27 13.30
C PRO A 653 10.71 -38.12 11.95
N PHE A 654 9.63 -38.86 11.72
CA PHE A 654 8.99 -38.85 10.40
C PHE A 654 8.57 -37.43 9.98
N GLU A 655 8.10 -36.60 10.91
CA GLU A 655 7.72 -35.20 10.64
C GLU A 655 8.87 -34.29 10.17
N GLU A 656 10.12 -34.61 10.56
CA GLU A 656 11.31 -33.87 10.12
C GLU A 656 11.95 -34.48 8.86
N ALA A 657 11.47 -35.64 8.41
CA ALA A 657 12.05 -36.37 7.29
C ALA A 657 11.94 -35.61 5.95
N ALA A 658 12.63 -36.12 4.95
CA ALA A 658 12.63 -35.57 3.60
C ALA A 658 11.62 -36.32 2.72
N TYR A 659 10.67 -35.58 2.15
CA TYR A 659 9.55 -36.12 1.38
C TYR A 659 9.60 -35.71 -0.10
N ILE A 660 9.15 -36.60 -0.98
CA ILE A 660 8.83 -36.28 -2.38
C ILE A 660 7.47 -36.89 -2.75
N GLY A 661 6.91 -36.39 -3.86
CA GLY A 661 5.59 -36.72 -4.37
C GLY A 661 4.58 -35.61 -4.05
N GLY A 662 3.80 -35.21 -5.05
CA GLY A 662 2.75 -34.19 -4.91
C GLY A 662 2.99 -32.94 -5.74
N ALA A 663 2.17 -31.91 -5.49
CA ALA A 663 2.10 -30.70 -6.30
C ALA A 663 3.35 -29.81 -6.21
N THR A 664 4.16 -29.96 -5.17
CA THR A 664 5.31 -29.09 -4.86
C THR A 664 6.67 -29.75 -5.09
N THR A 665 6.73 -31.07 -5.33
CA THR A 665 7.97 -31.83 -5.55
C THR A 665 7.91 -32.58 -6.87
N VAL A 666 7.54 -33.86 -6.88
CA VAL A 666 7.40 -34.70 -8.09
C VAL A 666 5.91 -34.90 -8.36
N ARG A 667 5.38 -34.17 -9.35
CA ARG A 667 3.97 -34.29 -9.78
C ARG A 667 3.72 -35.64 -10.43
N GLY A 668 2.46 -36.08 -10.48
CA GLY A 668 2.07 -37.43 -10.94
C GLY A 668 2.01 -38.45 -9.81
N PHE A 669 2.64 -38.17 -8.66
CA PHE A 669 2.51 -38.94 -7.44
C PHE A 669 1.58 -38.24 -6.43
N VAL A 670 1.04 -39.01 -5.49
CA VAL A 670 0.32 -38.48 -4.32
C VAL A 670 1.24 -37.64 -3.43
N GLU A 671 0.66 -36.73 -2.67
CA GLU A 671 1.39 -35.91 -1.70
C GLU A 671 2.16 -36.79 -0.71
N HIS A 672 3.44 -36.47 -0.48
CA HIS A 672 4.33 -37.15 0.48
C HIS A 672 4.51 -38.66 0.22
N ARG A 673 4.46 -39.09 -1.04
CA ARG A 673 4.48 -40.50 -1.44
C ARG A 673 5.71 -41.29 -0.95
N PHE A 674 6.89 -40.67 -0.96
CA PHE A 674 8.13 -41.31 -0.52
C PHE A 674 8.82 -40.45 0.53
N VAL A 675 9.43 -41.11 1.52
CA VAL A 675 10.08 -40.47 2.66
C VAL A 675 11.41 -41.12 2.98
N GLY A 676 12.38 -40.27 3.33
CA GLY A 676 13.73 -40.67 3.69
C GLY A 676 14.41 -39.69 4.64
N ASP A 677 15.64 -40.00 5.04
CA ASP A 677 16.50 -39.05 5.73
C ASP A 677 17.14 -38.03 4.77
N ALA A 678 17.08 -38.27 3.46
CA ALA A 678 17.39 -37.28 2.43
C ALA A 678 16.42 -37.38 1.26
N ALA A 679 16.30 -36.29 0.50
CA ALA A 679 15.58 -36.26 -0.77
C ALA A 679 16.26 -35.30 -1.75
N VAL A 680 16.21 -35.64 -3.04
CA VAL A 680 16.59 -34.77 -4.14
C VAL A 680 15.53 -34.87 -5.23
N TYR A 681 15.12 -33.74 -5.79
CA TYR A 681 14.21 -33.71 -6.93
C TYR A 681 14.52 -32.55 -7.88
N GLY A 682 14.09 -32.70 -9.12
CA GLY A 682 14.20 -31.71 -10.17
C GLY A 682 12.90 -31.58 -10.96
N ASN A 683 12.63 -30.37 -11.43
CA ASN A 683 11.48 -30.03 -12.24
C ASN A 683 11.92 -29.20 -13.44
N VAL A 684 11.36 -29.50 -14.61
CA VAL A 684 11.54 -28.71 -15.82
C VAL A 684 10.16 -28.40 -16.39
N GLU A 685 9.94 -27.15 -16.77
CA GLU A 685 8.76 -26.72 -17.52
C GLU A 685 9.19 -25.90 -18.74
N LEU A 686 8.57 -26.17 -19.88
CA LEU A 686 8.63 -25.32 -21.06
C LEU A 686 7.27 -24.68 -21.27
N ARG A 687 7.18 -23.38 -21.04
CA ARG A 687 5.94 -22.59 -21.09
C ARG A 687 5.89 -21.80 -22.38
N LEU A 688 4.78 -21.90 -23.12
CA LEU A 688 4.56 -21.19 -24.39
C LEU A 688 3.36 -20.26 -24.24
N SER A 689 3.50 -19.04 -24.74
CA SER A 689 2.44 -18.04 -24.79
C SER A 689 1.78 -18.10 -26.17
N LEU A 690 0.57 -18.67 -26.24
CA LEU A 690 -0.08 -18.97 -27.52
C LEU A 690 -0.74 -17.74 -28.11
N THR A 691 -1.56 -17.05 -27.30
CA THR A 691 -2.32 -15.91 -27.77
C THR A 691 -2.70 -14.99 -26.62
N ARG A 692 -2.89 -13.72 -26.95
CA ARG A 692 -3.54 -12.76 -26.06
C ARG A 692 -5.02 -12.73 -26.42
N PHE A 693 -5.86 -12.74 -25.40
CA PHE A 693 -7.30 -12.68 -25.58
C PHE A 693 -7.88 -11.58 -24.69
N PHE A 694 -9.13 -11.26 -24.93
CA PHE A 694 -9.87 -10.35 -24.10
C PHE A 694 -11.25 -10.95 -23.81
N ILE A 695 -11.47 -11.35 -22.56
CA ILE A 695 -12.78 -11.77 -22.00
C ILE A 695 -12.77 -11.22 -20.59
N LEU A 696 -13.63 -10.26 -20.21
CA LEU A 696 -13.53 -9.74 -18.84
C LEU A 696 -12.45 -8.64 -18.67
N LEU A 697 -11.25 -9.09 -18.95
CA LEU A 697 -10.00 -8.45 -18.64
C LEU A 697 -9.02 -8.89 -19.75
N PRO A 698 -7.96 -8.11 -20.02
CA PRO A 698 -6.96 -8.49 -20.98
C PRO A 698 -6.25 -9.70 -20.39
N GLY A 699 -6.12 -10.74 -21.21
CA GLY A 699 -5.61 -12.01 -20.76
C GLY A 699 -4.62 -12.60 -21.73
N GLU A 700 -3.87 -13.55 -21.21
CA GLU A 700 -2.91 -14.32 -21.99
C GLU A 700 -3.18 -15.79 -21.76
N LEU A 701 -3.29 -16.55 -22.84
CA LEU A 701 -3.48 -18.00 -22.83
C LEU A 701 -2.19 -18.65 -23.32
N GLY A 702 -1.79 -19.70 -22.62
CA GLY A 702 -0.65 -20.50 -23.03
C GLY A 702 -0.76 -21.96 -22.65
N VAL A 703 0.23 -22.71 -23.09
CA VAL A 703 0.41 -24.13 -22.78
C VAL A 703 1.77 -24.35 -22.17
N PHE A 704 1.97 -25.47 -21.50
CA PHE A 704 3.29 -25.87 -21.03
C PHE A 704 3.46 -27.38 -21.04
N GLY A 705 4.68 -27.82 -21.29
CA GLY A 705 5.13 -29.19 -21.05
C GLY A 705 5.98 -29.25 -19.79
N LEU A 706 5.97 -30.39 -19.10
CA LEU A 706 6.73 -30.56 -17.86
C LEU A 706 7.33 -31.96 -17.73
N GLY A 707 8.45 -32.03 -17.00
CA GLY A 707 9.10 -33.26 -16.56
C GLY A 707 9.61 -33.11 -15.13
N ASP A 708 9.29 -34.07 -14.29
CA ASP A 708 9.65 -34.10 -12.88
C ASP A 708 10.40 -35.41 -12.58
N ALA A 709 11.42 -35.35 -11.74
CA ALA A 709 12.10 -36.54 -11.24
C ALA A 709 12.58 -36.34 -9.80
N GLY A 710 12.57 -37.39 -9.00
CA GLY A 710 13.11 -37.32 -7.64
C GLY A 710 13.35 -38.67 -7.00
N ARG A 711 14.08 -38.65 -5.89
CA ARG A 711 14.47 -39.81 -5.10
C ARG A 711 14.60 -39.44 -3.63
N VAL A 712 14.21 -40.35 -2.74
CA VAL A 712 14.54 -40.29 -1.32
C VAL A 712 15.70 -41.23 -0.98
N TYR A 713 16.34 -41.02 0.15
CA TYR A 713 17.44 -41.83 0.65
C TYR A 713 17.14 -42.20 2.10
N VAL A 714 17.48 -43.43 2.49
CA VAL A 714 17.36 -43.91 3.87
C VAL A 714 18.71 -44.51 4.25
N SER A 715 19.26 -44.07 5.38
CA SER A 715 20.52 -44.62 5.89
C SER A 715 20.42 -46.13 6.09
N GLY A 716 21.34 -46.87 5.46
CA GLY A 716 21.39 -48.34 5.51
C GLY A 716 20.61 -49.05 4.39
N GLU A 717 19.87 -48.33 3.54
CA GLU A 717 19.19 -48.92 2.37
C GLU A 717 19.97 -48.71 1.07
N THR A 718 19.98 -49.74 0.21
CA THR A 718 20.49 -49.67 -1.16
C THR A 718 19.33 -49.79 -2.14
N SER A 719 18.83 -48.66 -2.63
CA SER A 719 17.83 -48.63 -3.72
C SER A 719 18.21 -47.55 -4.71
N ASP A 720 18.38 -47.91 -5.99
CA ASP A 720 18.73 -46.97 -7.07
C ASP A 720 17.54 -46.38 -7.82
N ARG A 721 16.35 -46.58 -7.29
CA ARG A 721 15.10 -46.18 -7.92
C ARG A 721 14.93 -44.66 -7.93
N TRP A 722 14.66 -44.13 -9.12
CA TRP A 722 14.21 -42.75 -9.34
C TRP A 722 12.74 -42.75 -9.74
N HIS A 723 12.00 -41.78 -9.24
CA HIS A 723 10.59 -41.60 -9.55
C HIS A 723 10.45 -40.44 -10.51
N ALA A 724 10.02 -40.72 -11.73
CA ALA A 724 9.86 -39.74 -12.79
C ALA A 724 8.41 -39.63 -13.25
N ALA A 725 8.04 -38.44 -13.70
CA ALA A 725 6.74 -38.16 -14.26
C ALA A 725 6.85 -37.09 -15.34
N ALA A 726 5.94 -37.13 -16.31
CA ALA A 726 5.89 -36.16 -17.39
C ALA A 726 4.45 -35.76 -17.68
N GLY A 727 4.26 -34.57 -18.21
CA GLY A 727 2.93 -34.08 -18.51
C GLY A 727 2.92 -32.74 -19.21
N GLY A 728 1.77 -32.10 -19.14
CA GLY A 728 1.58 -30.77 -19.68
C GLY A 728 0.29 -30.15 -19.19
N GLY A 729 0.06 -28.92 -19.59
CA GLY A 729 -1.06 -28.15 -19.10
C GLY A 729 -1.35 -26.91 -19.91
N VAL A 730 -2.42 -26.24 -19.49
CA VAL A 730 -2.83 -24.93 -19.98
C VAL A 730 -2.70 -23.93 -18.85
N TRP A 731 -2.37 -22.69 -19.18
CA TRP A 731 -2.37 -21.59 -18.24
C TRP A 731 -3.06 -20.38 -18.85
N MET A 732 -3.71 -19.61 -18.00
CA MET A 732 -4.31 -18.34 -18.38
C MET A 732 -3.98 -17.27 -17.34
N SER A 733 -3.77 -16.04 -17.75
CA SER A 733 -3.57 -14.90 -16.85
C SER A 733 -4.53 -13.77 -17.21
N PHE A 734 -4.87 -12.93 -16.22
CA PHE A 734 -5.78 -11.79 -16.39
C PHE A 734 -5.17 -10.53 -15.78
N LEU A 735 -5.22 -9.40 -16.49
CA LEU A 735 -4.60 -8.10 -16.18
C LEU A 735 -3.07 -8.12 -16.11
N SER A 736 -2.50 -9.14 -15.49
CA SER A 736 -1.09 -9.35 -15.27
C SER A 736 -0.82 -10.84 -15.12
N ARG A 737 0.38 -11.28 -15.51
CA ARG A 737 0.88 -12.64 -15.23
C ARG A 737 0.92 -12.97 -13.72
N ALA A 738 0.83 -11.96 -12.85
CA ALA A 738 0.70 -12.16 -11.41
C ALA A 738 -0.56 -12.96 -11.03
N ASN A 739 -1.62 -12.85 -11.84
CA ASN A 739 -2.91 -13.51 -11.66
C ASN A 739 -3.05 -14.73 -12.59
N THR A 740 -1.98 -15.52 -12.72
CA THR A 740 -2.02 -16.73 -13.54
C THR A 740 -2.83 -17.82 -12.82
N LEU A 741 -3.61 -18.57 -13.59
CA LEU A 741 -4.22 -19.85 -13.23
C LEU A 741 -3.63 -20.92 -14.15
N SER A 742 -3.18 -22.04 -13.60
CA SER A 742 -2.67 -23.17 -14.37
C SER A 742 -3.39 -24.46 -14.03
N VAL A 743 -3.59 -25.29 -15.06
CA VAL A 743 -4.11 -26.66 -14.94
C VAL A 743 -3.11 -27.60 -15.60
N ALA A 744 -2.60 -28.58 -14.86
CA ALA A 744 -1.66 -29.58 -15.34
C ALA A 744 -2.25 -30.98 -15.22
N ALA A 745 -2.02 -31.82 -16.23
CA ALA A 745 -2.20 -33.27 -16.15
C ALA A 745 -0.82 -33.93 -16.25
N VAL A 746 -0.48 -34.76 -15.26
CA VAL A 746 0.85 -35.35 -15.13
C VAL A 746 0.73 -36.86 -14.96
N LEU A 747 1.42 -37.60 -15.82
CA LEU A 747 1.49 -39.06 -15.81
C LEU A 747 2.76 -39.50 -15.09
N GLY A 748 2.58 -40.24 -13.99
CA GLY A 748 3.63 -41.03 -13.34
C GLY A 748 3.36 -42.53 -13.47
N VAL A 749 4.27 -43.35 -12.92
CA VAL A 749 4.12 -44.81 -12.92
C VAL A 749 2.91 -45.31 -12.11
N GLU A 750 2.41 -44.50 -11.17
CA GLU A 750 1.22 -44.79 -10.34
C GLU A 750 -0.07 -44.18 -10.90
N GLY A 751 -0.03 -43.61 -12.12
CA GLY A 751 -1.19 -43.08 -12.83
C GLY A 751 -1.14 -41.57 -13.13
N THR A 752 -2.26 -41.02 -13.58
CA THR A 752 -2.39 -39.60 -13.95
C THR A 752 -3.00 -38.78 -12.82
N ARG A 753 -2.42 -37.60 -12.56
CA ARG A 753 -2.90 -36.63 -11.58
C ARG A 753 -3.15 -35.28 -12.23
N VAL A 754 -4.20 -34.59 -11.77
CA VAL A 754 -4.56 -33.24 -12.23
C VAL A 754 -4.31 -32.23 -11.11
N TYR A 755 -3.67 -31.12 -11.45
CA TYR A 755 -3.34 -30.03 -10.52
C TYR A 755 -3.94 -28.73 -11.01
N VAL A 756 -4.55 -27.96 -10.12
CA VAL A 756 -5.05 -26.61 -10.38
C VAL A 756 -4.37 -25.65 -9.41
N LYS A 757 -3.74 -24.58 -9.92
CA LYS A 757 -2.97 -23.62 -9.11
C LYS A 757 -3.16 -22.19 -9.56
N THR A 758 -3.14 -21.27 -8.60
CA THR A 758 -2.83 -19.85 -8.86
C THR A 758 -1.31 -19.71 -9.01
N GLY A 759 -0.83 -19.31 -10.18
CA GLY A 759 0.58 -19.33 -10.59
C GLY A 759 1.01 -20.67 -11.20
N PHE A 760 2.32 -20.83 -11.39
CA PHE A 760 2.94 -22.10 -11.77
C PHE A 760 3.41 -22.90 -10.55
N ALA A 761 3.97 -24.09 -10.76
CA ALA A 761 4.40 -24.95 -9.65
C ALA A 761 5.59 -24.38 -8.86
N PHE A 762 6.47 -23.66 -9.54
CA PHE A 762 7.61 -22.93 -9.01
C PHE A 762 7.91 -21.72 -9.88
#